data_AF-A0A7I0JB63-F1
#
_entry.id   AF-A0A7I0JB63-F1
#
_cell.length_a   1.000
_cell.length_b   1.000
_cell.length_c   1.000
_cell.angle_alpha   90.00
_cell.angle_beta   90.00
_cell.angle_gamma   90.00
#
_symmetry.space_group_name_H-M   'P 1'
#
loop_
_entity.id
_entity.type
_entity.pdbx_description
1 polymer ?
#
loop_
_entity_poly.entity_id
_entity_poly.type
_entity_poly.pdbx_seq_one_letter_code
_entity_poly.pdbx_strand_id
1 'polypeptide(L)'
;MPNERATVVQTPLGAELLTFTHLVGRDEISRCFAHTIGFVSTNHDVDPLKMLGGSVSIEGESDPKRWFSGLVSEFRLTRIEDRLAYYEAVIRPWLWFLGNTTDCRIFQNMTAVEIIEKIFSKYGIAKFEKRLQGSYPQREYCVQYDESDLDFVQRLMEHEGIFYFFEYDEGKHTLILCDAMSKLKPAPGYDKVLYNFEGQASRRDVEYITEWIPGSSVRPGAYAHTDYDFEKPGADLMAKSAQPFGHKEAAGENYRQPGAHLDVGRGDKIAGIRREELQAVHQRGTAVGTVRGLFAGCKFKLESFPRDDQNQDYMVLSAEYRLFDPGYRTQNEGHSENFRIVLGLAPTKLPYRPPRITPRPIMRGPQTATVVGPSGEEIFTDKYARVKVQFHWDRLGKKDENSSCFVRVSQTWAGSGWGFIQIPRIGQEVIIDFIEGDPDLPIITGRVYNASQMPPYGLPGNATQSGWKSNSSKGGGGYNELMFEDKAGSELVNFQAQKDHNLLIKHDRTKLVQHDQSDRIDHEAKHSVGHNLDEDVGNNKTVKIGVDQTTDIGNNDTETVGANRSLTVMANETIHVVSNSTENIDANHSQTVGIVQTVTVGAARIDTVGASETRSVGAVQSNTIGASRSVTVGAGQSHDIGASDSWKIGASQSVQIGADQSFAIAGSQTSQIGKDRNTKIANNDVTEVGAAHELKVAKGSMVRVGEDSTVNVGKTLLVEAGDAIALKCGSASITMKKDGTITIEGKDISIKGSGKINVKASSDITMKGSEIKQN
;
A
#
# COMPACT_ATOMS: atom_id res chain seq x y z
N MET A 1 -82.82 -52.52 22.17
CA MET A 1 -82.09 -53.79 22.27
C MET A 1 -80.78 -53.50 22.99
N PRO A 2 -80.25 -54.41 23.82
CA PRO A 2 -79.15 -54.12 24.73
C PRO A 2 -77.82 -54.03 23.98
N ASN A 3 -77.11 -52.91 24.18
CA ASN A 3 -75.66 -52.68 24.07
C ASN A 3 -74.79 -53.84 23.52
N GLU A 4 -74.81 -54.07 22.21
CA GLU A 4 -73.59 -54.55 21.53
C GLU A 4 -72.68 -53.33 21.36
N ARG A 5 -71.45 -53.42 21.88
CA ARG A 5 -70.52 -52.30 22.08
C ARG A 5 -70.36 -51.49 20.78
N ALA A 6 -70.95 -50.31 20.71
CA ALA A 6 -70.57 -49.30 19.73
C ALA A 6 -69.11 -48.92 19.97
N THR A 7 -68.33 -48.80 18.89
CA THR A 7 -66.93 -48.36 18.97
C THR A 7 -66.84 -47.03 19.72
N VAL A 8 -66.03 -46.97 20.79
CA VAL A 8 -65.93 -45.75 21.62
C VAL A 8 -65.29 -44.63 20.82
N VAL A 9 -65.99 -43.50 20.74
CA VAL A 9 -65.55 -42.30 20.03
C VAL A 9 -65.57 -41.08 20.93
N GLN A 10 -64.50 -40.30 20.88
CA GLN A 10 -64.40 -39.00 21.52
C GLN A 10 -64.28 -37.91 20.45
N THR A 11 -65.07 -36.85 20.62
CA THR A 11 -65.05 -35.68 19.74
C THR A 11 -65.03 -34.41 20.56
N PRO A 12 -64.60 -33.27 19.99
CA PRO A 12 -64.67 -31.95 20.65
C PRO A 12 -66.09 -31.54 21.07
N LEU A 13 -67.12 -32.14 20.45
CA LEU A 13 -68.53 -31.85 20.69
C LEU A 13 -69.20 -32.83 21.66
N GLY A 14 -68.46 -33.82 22.17
CA GLY A 14 -68.98 -34.90 23.01
C GLY A 14 -69.36 -36.17 22.22
N ALA A 15 -69.46 -37.30 22.92
CA ALA A 15 -69.68 -38.62 22.32
C ALA A 15 -71.14 -38.87 21.88
N GLU A 16 -72.10 -38.10 22.38
CA GLU A 16 -73.53 -38.30 22.13
C GLU A 16 -74.02 -37.70 20.80
N LEU A 17 -73.32 -36.68 20.29
CA LEU A 17 -73.77 -35.94 19.10
C LEU A 17 -73.37 -36.63 17.79
N LEU A 18 -72.22 -37.29 17.77
CA LEU A 18 -71.64 -37.93 16.59
C LEU A 18 -71.35 -39.40 16.90
N THR A 19 -72.08 -40.32 16.28
CA THR A 19 -71.85 -41.76 16.42
C THR A 19 -70.91 -42.25 15.32
N PHE A 20 -69.91 -43.06 15.69
CA PHE A 20 -68.94 -43.64 14.75
C PHE A 20 -69.62 -44.57 13.73
N THR A 21 -69.12 -44.58 12.49
CA THR A 21 -69.57 -45.53 11.44
C THR A 21 -68.41 -46.30 10.83
N HIS A 22 -67.32 -45.62 10.49
CA HIS A 22 -66.16 -46.25 9.88
C HIS A 22 -64.88 -45.41 10.09
N LEU A 23 -63.73 -46.08 10.02
CA LEU A 23 -62.41 -45.47 9.91
C LEU A 23 -61.68 -46.11 8.74
N VAL A 24 -61.21 -45.25 7.82
CA VAL A 24 -60.24 -45.63 6.79
C VAL A 24 -59.02 -44.76 6.98
N GLY A 25 -57.89 -45.37 7.25
CA GLY A 25 -56.71 -44.62 7.64
C GLY A 25 -55.40 -45.25 7.21
N ARG A 26 -54.37 -44.42 7.03
CA ARG A 26 -53.01 -44.87 6.79
C ARG A 26 -52.06 -44.10 7.71
N ASP A 27 -51.20 -44.83 8.41
CA ASP A 27 -49.99 -44.28 8.99
C ASP A 27 -48.75 -44.92 8.35
N GLU A 28 -47.69 -44.14 8.23
CA GLU A 28 -46.43 -44.55 7.61
C GLU A 28 -45.28 -43.84 8.32
N ILE A 29 -44.19 -44.56 8.53
CA ILE A 29 -42.99 -44.01 9.14
C ILE A 29 -42.46 -42.84 8.30
N SER A 30 -42.10 -41.76 8.98
CA SER A 30 -41.65 -40.52 8.39
C SER A 30 -42.70 -39.83 7.50
N ARG A 31 -43.98 -40.11 7.76
CA ARG A 31 -45.13 -39.40 7.16
C ARG A 31 -46.12 -38.98 8.23
N CYS A 32 -46.86 -37.91 7.97
CA CYS A 32 -48.02 -37.56 8.79
C CYS A 32 -49.17 -38.52 8.47
N PHE A 33 -49.69 -39.21 9.48
CA PHE A 33 -50.85 -40.09 9.30
C PHE A 33 -52.08 -39.30 8.83
N ALA A 34 -53.01 -40.02 8.19
CA ALA A 34 -54.32 -39.51 7.84
C ALA A 34 -55.36 -40.58 8.11
N HIS A 35 -56.37 -40.25 8.90
CA HIS A 35 -57.51 -41.14 9.13
C HIS A 35 -58.80 -40.40 8.80
N THR A 36 -59.58 -40.96 7.88
CA THR A 36 -60.93 -40.51 7.55
C THR A 36 -61.89 -41.26 8.45
N ILE A 37 -62.65 -40.52 9.24
CA ILE A 37 -63.59 -41.06 10.22
C ILE A 37 -64.98 -40.60 9.82
N GLY A 38 -65.87 -41.56 9.57
CA GLY A 38 -67.27 -41.29 9.31
C GLY A 38 -68.09 -41.28 10.59
N PHE A 39 -69.02 -40.33 10.67
CA PHE A 39 -69.98 -40.19 11.74
C PHE A 39 -71.40 -40.12 11.20
N VAL A 40 -72.36 -40.46 12.05
CA VAL A 40 -73.77 -40.22 11.83
C VAL A 40 -74.35 -39.43 13.02
N SER A 41 -75.27 -38.51 12.73
CA SER A 41 -75.93 -37.66 13.72
C SER A 41 -77.40 -37.47 13.39
N THR A 42 -78.21 -37.27 14.43
CA THR A 42 -79.58 -36.74 14.29
C THR A 42 -79.60 -35.23 14.12
N ASN A 43 -78.49 -34.53 14.41
CA ASN A 43 -78.35 -33.09 14.21
C ASN A 43 -77.77 -32.82 12.82
N HIS A 44 -78.46 -32.02 12.00
CA HIS A 44 -78.03 -31.65 10.65
C HIS A 44 -77.20 -30.37 10.61
N ASP A 45 -77.16 -29.62 11.72
CA ASP A 45 -76.53 -28.30 11.85
C ASP A 45 -75.26 -28.33 12.72
N VAL A 46 -74.49 -29.43 12.66
CA VAL A 46 -73.20 -29.51 13.38
C VAL A 46 -72.23 -28.48 12.81
N ASP A 47 -71.84 -27.50 13.64
CA ASP A 47 -70.89 -26.45 13.28
C ASP A 47 -69.48 -27.01 13.06
N PRO A 48 -68.94 -26.97 11.82
CA PRO A 48 -67.60 -27.48 11.53
C PRO A 48 -66.49 -26.77 12.31
N LEU A 49 -66.64 -25.49 12.65
CA LEU A 49 -65.60 -24.72 13.35
C LEU A 49 -65.33 -25.23 14.76
N LYS A 50 -66.31 -25.88 15.39
CA LYS A 50 -66.15 -26.50 16.71
C LYS A 50 -65.42 -27.85 16.64
N MET A 51 -65.35 -28.46 15.46
CA MET A 51 -64.61 -29.71 15.22
C MET A 51 -63.15 -29.44 14.81
N LEU A 52 -62.94 -28.51 13.88
CA LEU A 52 -61.63 -28.22 13.29
C LEU A 52 -60.57 -27.86 14.36
N GLY A 53 -59.39 -28.49 14.26
CA GLY A 53 -58.29 -28.34 15.21
C GLY A 53 -58.49 -29.04 16.56
N GLY A 54 -59.70 -29.52 16.86
CA GLY A 54 -60.00 -30.30 18.06
C GLY A 54 -59.53 -31.76 17.97
N SER A 55 -59.39 -32.42 19.12
CA SER A 55 -58.96 -33.82 19.21
C SER A 55 -60.12 -34.78 18.99
N VAL A 56 -59.90 -35.80 18.15
CA VAL A 56 -60.81 -36.93 17.94
C VAL A 56 -60.05 -38.22 18.19
N SER A 57 -60.67 -39.14 18.91
CA SER A 57 -60.09 -40.44 19.27
C SER A 57 -61.09 -41.58 19.09
N ILE A 58 -60.67 -42.64 18.39
CA ILE A 58 -61.46 -43.85 18.14
C ILE A 58 -60.79 -45.05 18.81
N GLU A 59 -61.52 -45.83 19.60
CA GLU A 59 -61.03 -47.08 20.19
C GLU A 59 -60.96 -48.19 19.12
N GLY A 60 -59.80 -48.82 18.95
CA GLY A 60 -59.56 -49.85 17.93
C GLY A 60 -60.04 -51.25 18.28
N GLU A 61 -60.84 -51.42 19.33
CA GLU A 61 -61.43 -52.69 19.80
C GLU A 61 -60.40 -53.83 20.02
N SER A 62 -59.20 -53.50 20.52
CA SER A 62 -58.15 -54.46 20.90
C SER A 62 -58.02 -54.63 22.42
N ASP A 63 -57.36 -55.70 22.87
CA ASP A 63 -56.92 -55.89 24.25
C ASP A 63 -55.39 -56.15 24.28
N PRO A 64 -54.57 -55.23 24.83
CA PRO A 64 -54.93 -53.98 25.48
C PRO A 64 -55.53 -52.95 24.49
N LYS A 65 -56.29 -52.00 25.03
CA LYS A 65 -56.99 -50.97 24.25
C LYS A 65 -56.01 -50.15 23.40
N ARG A 66 -56.35 -49.99 22.12
CA ARG A 66 -55.66 -49.12 21.17
C ARG A 66 -56.53 -47.92 20.83
N TRP A 67 -55.89 -46.78 20.61
CA TRP A 67 -56.54 -45.56 20.15
C TRP A 67 -56.05 -45.12 18.78
N PHE A 68 -56.94 -44.56 17.97
CA PHE A 68 -56.63 -43.76 16.79
C PHE A 68 -56.95 -42.32 17.11
N SER A 69 -55.93 -41.56 17.50
CA SER A 69 -56.06 -40.21 18.04
C SER A 69 -55.37 -39.20 17.13
N GLY A 70 -56.02 -38.08 16.87
CA GLY A 70 -55.46 -36.99 16.06
C GLY A 70 -56.29 -35.73 16.14
N LEU A 71 -55.85 -34.70 15.41
CA LEU A 71 -56.52 -33.41 15.34
C LEU A 71 -57.28 -33.29 14.02
N VAL A 72 -58.50 -32.76 14.06
CA VAL A 72 -59.35 -32.60 12.88
C VAL A 72 -58.76 -31.55 11.94
N SER A 73 -58.40 -31.98 10.73
CA SER A 73 -57.89 -31.11 9.64
C SER A 73 -58.98 -30.72 8.64
N GLU A 74 -59.96 -31.59 8.43
CA GLU A 74 -61.12 -31.38 7.56
C GLU A 74 -62.35 -31.95 8.26
N PHE A 75 -63.48 -31.27 8.16
CA PHE A 75 -64.77 -31.76 8.63
C PHE A 75 -65.86 -31.37 7.62
N ARG A 76 -66.67 -32.33 7.17
CA ARG A 76 -67.68 -32.11 6.14
C ARG A 76 -68.95 -32.92 6.39
N LEU A 77 -70.09 -32.35 6.00
CA LEU A 77 -71.34 -33.09 5.83
C LEU A 77 -71.28 -33.78 4.46
N THR A 78 -71.44 -35.10 4.41
CA THR A 78 -71.34 -35.88 3.15
C THR A 78 -72.70 -36.18 2.54
N ARG A 79 -73.69 -36.54 3.36
CA ARG A 79 -75.07 -36.78 2.90
C ARG A 79 -76.08 -36.62 4.03
N ILE A 80 -77.34 -36.38 3.68
CA ILE A 80 -78.50 -36.45 4.58
C ILE A 80 -79.48 -37.47 4.00
N GLU A 81 -79.82 -38.50 4.76
CA GLU A 81 -80.68 -39.60 4.33
C GLU A 81 -81.46 -40.16 5.54
N ASP A 82 -82.72 -40.55 5.36
CA ASP A 82 -83.55 -41.19 6.39
C ASP A 82 -83.55 -40.49 7.77
N ARG A 83 -83.58 -39.15 7.77
CA ARG A 83 -83.53 -38.25 8.96
C ARG A 83 -82.17 -38.20 9.68
N LEU A 84 -81.14 -38.84 9.15
CA LEU A 84 -79.77 -38.81 9.67
C LEU A 84 -78.86 -37.98 8.77
N ALA A 85 -77.94 -37.25 9.38
CA ALA A 85 -76.84 -36.56 8.71
C ALA A 85 -75.54 -37.36 8.87
N TYR A 86 -74.85 -37.58 7.76
CA TYR A 86 -73.56 -38.27 7.72
C TYR A 86 -72.45 -37.23 7.60
N TYR A 87 -71.49 -37.28 8.52
CA TYR A 87 -70.34 -36.41 8.54
C TYR A 87 -69.05 -37.21 8.35
N GLU A 88 -68.02 -36.57 7.82
CA GLU A 88 -66.66 -37.12 7.77
C GLU A 88 -65.69 -36.12 8.38
N ALA A 89 -64.77 -36.62 9.22
CA ALA A 89 -63.61 -35.89 9.68
C ALA A 89 -62.33 -36.53 9.14
N VAL A 90 -61.38 -35.72 8.68
CA VAL A 90 -60.00 -36.18 8.42
C VAL A 90 -59.14 -35.74 9.58
N ILE A 91 -58.61 -36.70 10.34
CA ILE A 91 -57.70 -36.43 11.45
C ILE A 91 -56.24 -36.62 11.02
N ARG A 92 -55.38 -35.72 11.51
CA ARG A 92 -53.94 -35.63 11.21
C ARG A 92 -53.15 -35.42 12.50
N PRO A 93 -51.84 -35.73 12.53
CA PRO A 93 -51.01 -35.39 13.67
C PRO A 93 -50.81 -33.88 13.77
N TRP A 94 -50.55 -33.38 14.98
CA TRP A 94 -50.06 -32.02 15.23
C TRP A 94 -48.91 -31.61 14.30
N LEU A 95 -48.03 -32.56 13.92
CA LEU A 95 -46.91 -32.30 13.02
C LEU A 95 -47.37 -31.81 11.65
N TRP A 96 -48.51 -32.28 11.15
CA TRP A 96 -49.07 -31.86 9.85
C TRP A 96 -49.38 -30.36 9.80
N PHE A 97 -49.79 -29.77 10.92
CA PHE A 97 -50.14 -28.35 11.00
C PHE A 97 -48.94 -27.42 10.82
N LEU A 98 -47.71 -27.92 10.96
CA LEU A 98 -46.51 -27.16 10.60
C LEU A 98 -46.45 -26.86 9.09
N GLY A 99 -47.17 -27.62 8.26
CA GLY A 99 -47.32 -27.36 6.83
C GLY A 99 -48.13 -26.11 6.51
N ASN A 100 -48.86 -25.56 7.49
CA ASN A 100 -49.66 -24.34 7.33
C ASN A 100 -48.84 -23.06 7.61
N THR A 101 -47.54 -23.18 7.86
CA THR A 101 -46.63 -22.05 8.13
C THR A 101 -45.39 -22.16 7.24
N THR A 102 -45.11 -21.11 6.48
CA THR A 102 -43.88 -20.94 5.68
C THR A 102 -43.05 -19.79 6.23
N ASP A 103 -41.72 -19.87 6.19
CA ASP A 103 -40.84 -18.81 6.70
C ASP A 103 -39.45 -18.83 6.07
N CYS A 104 -38.71 -17.73 6.27
CA CYS A 104 -37.28 -17.62 5.98
C CYS A 104 -36.53 -17.28 7.28
N ARG A 105 -35.65 -18.18 7.74
CA ARG A 105 -34.96 -18.05 9.03
C ARG A 105 -33.57 -18.65 8.99
N ILE A 106 -32.70 -18.08 9.82
CA ILE A 106 -31.33 -18.54 10.02
C ILE A 106 -31.21 -19.17 11.42
N PHE A 107 -30.58 -20.33 11.47
CA PHE A 107 -30.18 -21.03 12.69
C PHE A 107 -28.65 -21.15 12.70
N GLN A 108 -28.03 -20.79 13.82
CA GLN A 108 -26.57 -20.79 13.95
C GLN A 108 -26.14 -21.51 15.22
N ASN A 109 -25.07 -22.29 15.10
CA ASN A 109 -24.45 -23.03 16.20
C ASN A 109 -25.43 -23.98 16.93
N MET A 110 -26.32 -24.62 16.17
CA MET A 110 -27.32 -25.56 16.69
C MET A 110 -27.21 -26.90 15.95
N THR A 111 -27.43 -28.00 16.66
CA THR A 111 -27.60 -29.32 16.05
C THR A 111 -28.94 -29.40 15.31
N ALA A 112 -29.08 -30.33 14.36
CA ALA A 112 -30.35 -30.55 13.67
C ALA A 112 -31.51 -30.84 14.64
N VAL A 113 -31.25 -31.58 15.72
CA VAL A 113 -32.25 -31.89 16.75
C VAL A 113 -32.66 -30.65 17.54
N GLU A 114 -31.72 -29.81 17.96
CA GLU A 114 -32.03 -28.55 18.66
C GLU A 114 -32.82 -27.58 17.77
N ILE A 115 -32.53 -27.56 16.45
CA ILE A 115 -33.31 -26.78 15.49
C ILE A 115 -34.76 -27.29 15.44
N ILE A 116 -34.95 -28.61 15.30
CA ILE A 116 -36.29 -29.24 15.29
C ILE A 116 -37.05 -28.90 16.57
N GLU A 117 -36.42 -29.00 17.74
CA GLU A 117 -37.03 -28.66 19.03
C GLU A 117 -37.43 -27.18 19.12
N LYS A 118 -36.59 -26.28 18.58
CA LYS A 118 -36.88 -24.84 18.52
C LYS A 118 -38.03 -24.51 17.57
N ILE A 119 -38.25 -25.31 16.52
CA ILE A 119 -39.45 -25.20 15.68
C ILE A 119 -40.67 -25.71 16.47
N PHE A 120 -40.57 -26.88 17.07
CA PHE A 120 -41.67 -27.51 17.80
C PHE A 120 -42.16 -26.66 18.98
N SER A 121 -41.27 -25.94 19.67
CA SER A 121 -41.63 -25.09 20.81
C SER A 121 -42.56 -23.92 20.45
N LYS A 122 -42.68 -23.56 19.17
CA LYS A 122 -43.65 -22.57 18.68
C LYS A 122 -45.09 -23.07 18.71
N TYR A 123 -45.28 -24.39 18.73
CA TYR A 123 -46.57 -25.05 18.62
C TYR A 123 -46.95 -25.65 19.97
N GLY A 124 -47.88 -25.02 20.70
CA GLY A 124 -48.33 -25.51 22.02
C GLY A 124 -48.96 -26.91 22.00
N ILE A 125 -49.41 -27.35 20.83
CA ILE A 125 -49.94 -28.71 20.56
C ILE A 125 -48.86 -29.77 20.37
N ALA A 126 -47.58 -29.38 20.24
CA ALA A 126 -46.50 -30.31 19.96
C ALA A 126 -46.22 -31.22 21.17
N LYS A 127 -46.25 -32.54 20.91
CA LYS A 127 -45.88 -33.59 21.87
C LYS A 127 -44.96 -34.58 21.18
N PHE A 128 -43.75 -34.74 21.71
CA PHE A 128 -42.75 -35.62 21.12
C PHE A 128 -41.83 -36.26 22.16
N GLU A 129 -41.22 -37.38 21.79
CA GLU A 129 -40.22 -38.12 22.56
C GLU A 129 -39.00 -38.38 21.67
N LYS A 130 -37.79 -38.26 22.23
CA LYS A 130 -36.53 -38.58 21.54
C LYS A 130 -36.04 -39.96 21.96
N ARG A 131 -36.07 -40.92 21.04
CA ARG A 131 -35.47 -42.26 21.19
C ARG A 131 -34.25 -42.40 20.27
N LEU A 132 -33.33 -41.45 20.40
CA LEU A 132 -32.13 -41.34 19.57
C LEU A 132 -30.94 -42.05 20.23
N GLN A 133 -30.12 -42.72 19.43
CA GLN A 133 -28.85 -43.35 19.81
C GLN A 133 -27.64 -42.56 19.28
N GLY A 134 -27.79 -41.88 18.15
CA GLY A 134 -26.72 -41.13 17.49
C GLY A 134 -26.39 -39.79 18.16
N SER A 135 -25.20 -39.27 17.83
CA SER A 135 -24.80 -37.89 18.14
C SER A 135 -24.77 -37.03 16.88
N TYR A 136 -25.31 -35.81 16.99
CA TYR A 136 -25.53 -34.90 15.86
C TYR A 136 -24.62 -33.67 16.03
N PRO A 137 -23.81 -33.30 15.01
CA PRO A 137 -22.91 -32.16 15.12
C PRO A 137 -23.69 -30.84 15.11
N GLN A 138 -23.11 -29.83 15.76
CA GLN A 138 -23.58 -28.46 15.60
C GLN A 138 -23.32 -27.98 14.18
N ARG A 139 -24.30 -27.28 13.62
CA ARG A 139 -24.20 -26.60 12.33
C ARG A 139 -23.85 -25.14 12.61
N GLU A 140 -22.75 -24.66 12.03
CA GLU A 140 -22.41 -23.23 12.10
C GLU A 140 -23.55 -22.39 11.52
N TYR A 141 -24.11 -22.84 10.38
CA TYR A 141 -25.13 -22.14 9.63
C TYR A 141 -26.13 -23.13 9.04
N CYS A 142 -27.42 -22.87 9.22
CA CYS A 142 -28.51 -23.63 8.61
C CYS A 142 -29.72 -22.72 8.40
N VAL A 143 -30.28 -22.74 7.19
CA VAL A 143 -31.31 -21.81 6.73
C VAL A 143 -32.58 -22.59 6.42
N GLN A 144 -33.71 -22.12 6.94
CA GLN A 144 -35.03 -22.40 6.40
C GLN A 144 -35.33 -21.33 5.36
N TYR A 145 -35.54 -21.69 4.09
CA TYR A 145 -35.75 -20.71 3.02
C TYR A 145 -36.95 -21.09 2.17
N ASP A 146 -37.99 -20.25 2.19
CA ASP A 146 -39.21 -20.40 1.39
C ASP A 146 -39.81 -21.82 1.42
N GLU A 147 -39.79 -22.42 2.60
CA GLU A 147 -40.29 -23.78 2.85
C GLU A 147 -41.12 -23.81 4.14
N SER A 148 -42.05 -24.76 4.23
CA SER A 148 -42.90 -24.88 5.42
C SER A 148 -42.09 -25.32 6.64
N ASP A 149 -42.57 -25.03 7.85
CA ASP A 149 -41.95 -25.56 9.08
C ASP A 149 -41.92 -27.10 9.07
N LEU A 150 -42.90 -27.73 8.39
CA LEU A 150 -42.97 -29.18 8.23
C LEU A 150 -41.88 -29.71 7.30
N ASP A 151 -41.74 -29.12 6.11
CA ASP A 151 -40.73 -29.55 5.14
C ASP A 151 -39.32 -29.35 5.72
N PHE A 152 -39.10 -28.22 6.40
CA PHE A 152 -37.82 -27.92 7.04
C PHE A 152 -37.41 -28.97 8.07
N VAL A 153 -38.31 -29.34 9.00
CA VAL A 153 -37.98 -30.37 10.01
C VAL A 153 -37.85 -31.75 9.38
N GLN A 154 -38.68 -32.08 8.38
CA GLN A 154 -38.62 -33.38 7.69
C GLN A 154 -37.31 -33.54 6.93
N ARG A 155 -36.88 -32.57 6.14
CA ARG A 155 -35.61 -32.67 5.41
C ARG A 155 -34.39 -32.74 6.34
N LEU A 156 -34.46 -32.10 7.52
CA LEU A 156 -33.41 -32.21 8.53
C LEU A 156 -33.38 -33.62 9.13
N MET A 157 -34.53 -34.18 9.50
CA MET A 157 -34.64 -35.57 9.96
C MET A 157 -34.14 -36.56 8.91
N GLU A 158 -34.59 -36.42 7.66
CA GLU A 158 -34.15 -37.25 6.54
C GLU A 158 -32.64 -37.13 6.28
N HIS A 159 -32.09 -35.92 6.41
CA HIS A 159 -30.66 -35.71 6.29
C HIS A 159 -29.87 -36.35 7.44
N GLU A 160 -30.37 -36.32 8.67
CA GLU A 160 -29.70 -36.98 9.80
C GLU A 160 -29.98 -38.49 9.90
N GLY A 161 -30.84 -39.04 9.04
CA GLY A 161 -31.22 -40.45 9.11
C GLY A 161 -32.21 -40.76 10.25
N ILE A 162 -32.83 -39.72 10.81
CA ILE A 162 -33.85 -39.81 11.85
C ILE A 162 -35.18 -40.08 11.17
N PHE A 163 -35.81 -41.20 11.51
CA PHE A 163 -37.20 -41.44 11.14
C PHE A 163 -38.12 -41.13 12.30
N TYR A 164 -39.40 -40.92 12.00
CA TYR A 164 -40.40 -40.64 13.03
C TYR A 164 -41.67 -41.44 12.84
N PHE A 165 -42.42 -41.63 13.91
CA PHE A 165 -43.73 -42.27 13.90
C PHE A 165 -44.58 -41.73 15.06
N PHE A 166 -45.80 -42.23 15.22
CA PHE A 166 -46.72 -41.78 16.25
C PHE A 166 -47.14 -42.92 17.16
N GLU A 167 -47.13 -42.66 18.47
CA GLU A 167 -47.77 -43.51 19.46
C GLU A 167 -49.04 -42.82 19.95
N TYR A 168 -50.10 -43.60 20.11
CA TYR A 168 -51.44 -43.10 20.37
C TYR A 168 -51.90 -43.47 21.77
N ASP A 169 -52.60 -42.55 22.41
CA ASP A 169 -53.28 -42.71 23.69
C ASP A 169 -54.68 -42.06 23.59
N GLU A 170 -55.52 -42.23 24.59
CA GLU A 170 -56.84 -41.62 24.65
C GLU A 170 -56.73 -40.08 24.57
N GLY A 171 -57.35 -39.51 23.53
CA GLY A 171 -57.33 -38.07 23.26
C GLY A 171 -56.00 -37.48 22.78
N LYS A 172 -54.94 -38.29 22.61
CA LYS A 172 -53.56 -37.80 22.41
C LYS A 172 -52.76 -38.65 21.44
N HIS A 173 -51.78 -38.04 20.78
CA HIS A 173 -50.75 -38.73 20.01
C HIS A 173 -49.39 -38.07 20.26
N THR A 174 -48.34 -38.88 20.32
CA THR A 174 -46.96 -38.43 20.58
C THR A 174 -46.07 -38.78 19.40
N LEU A 175 -45.35 -37.80 18.87
CA LEU A 175 -44.34 -38.00 17.83
C LEU A 175 -43.09 -38.64 18.43
N ILE A 176 -42.66 -39.78 17.92
CA ILE A 176 -41.44 -40.46 18.38
C ILE A 176 -40.35 -40.23 17.33
N LEU A 177 -39.24 -39.59 17.73
CA LEU A 177 -38.05 -39.44 16.90
C LEU A 177 -37.09 -40.59 17.18
N CYS A 178 -36.66 -41.32 16.15
CA CYS A 178 -35.88 -42.54 16.29
C CYS A 178 -34.82 -42.66 15.17
N ASP A 179 -33.67 -43.23 15.50
CA ASP A 179 -32.54 -43.42 14.58
C ASP A 179 -31.93 -44.83 14.67
N ALA A 180 -32.57 -45.76 15.38
CA ALA A 180 -32.03 -47.10 15.55
C ALA A 180 -33.14 -48.13 15.78
N MET A 181 -33.02 -49.29 15.12
CA MET A 181 -33.96 -50.40 15.28
C MET A 181 -34.07 -50.90 16.72
N SER A 182 -32.96 -50.83 17.47
CA SER A 182 -32.88 -51.23 18.88
C SER A 182 -33.79 -50.40 19.80
N LYS A 183 -34.17 -49.19 19.37
CA LYS A 183 -35.01 -48.26 20.14
C LYS A 183 -36.50 -48.44 19.87
N LEU A 184 -36.88 -49.28 18.90
CA LEU A 184 -38.27 -49.64 18.65
C LEU A 184 -38.82 -50.55 19.72
N LYS A 185 -40.06 -50.29 20.13
CA LYS A 185 -40.80 -51.09 21.10
C LYS A 185 -41.77 -52.03 20.38
N PRO A 186 -42.01 -53.24 20.92
CA PRO A 186 -43.09 -54.07 20.44
C PRO A 186 -44.45 -53.37 20.59
N ALA A 187 -45.41 -53.69 19.72
CA ALA A 187 -46.78 -53.25 19.95
C ALA A 187 -47.33 -53.90 21.24
N PRO A 188 -47.99 -53.15 22.14
CA PRO A 188 -48.47 -53.69 23.42
C PRO A 188 -49.42 -54.87 23.22
N GLY A 189 -49.08 -56.06 23.72
CA GLY A 189 -49.88 -57.28 23.57
C GLY A 189 -49.66 -58.03 22.24
N TYR A 190 -48.79 -57.52 21.37
CA TYR A 190 -48.51 -58.05 20.03
C TYR A 190 -47.02 -58.28 19.78
N ASP A 191 -46.26 -58.64 20.82
CA ASP A 191 -44.86 -59.03 20.71
C ASP A 191 -44.66 -60.18 19.71
N LYS A 192 -45.67 -61.06 19.61
CA LYS A 192 -45.74 -62.19 18.70
C LYS A 192 -47.05 -62.16 17.95
N VAL A 193 -47.01 -62.37 16.64
CA VAL A 193 -48.18 -62.37 15.77
C VAL A 193 -48.19 -63.65 14.96
N LEU A 194 -49.31 -64.38 15.03
CA LEU A 194 -49.49 -65.66 14.35
C LEU A 194 -49.87 -65.45 12.90
N TYR A 195 -49.28 -66.24 12.02
CA TYR A 195 -49.76 -66.46 10.66
C TYR A 195 -50.77 -67.61 10.63
N ASN A 196 -51.93 -67.40 10.00
CA ASN A 196 -52.94 -68.42 9.77
C ASN A 196 -53.02 -68.75 8.28
N PHE A 197 -52.77 -70.01 7.93
CA PHE A 197 -52.77 -70.48 6.55
C PHE A 197 -54.21 -70.73 6.05
N GLU A 198 -54.54 -70.26 4.83
CA GLU A 198 -55.84 -70.52 4.21
C GLU A 198 -56.13 -72.03 4.16
N GLY A 199 -57.16 -72.48 4.89
CA GLY A 199 -57.55 -73.88 5.04
C GLY A 199 -57.56 -74.39 6.48
N GLN A 200 -56.96 -73.66 7.43
CA GLN A 200 -57.17 -73.91 8.87
C GLN A 200 -58.44 -73.21 9.37
N ALA A 201 -59.16 -73.84 10.32
CA ALA A 201 -60.39 -73.27 10.88
C ALA A 201 -60.11 -71.91 11.54
N SER A 202 -60.62 -70.84 10.94
CA SER A 202 -60.52 -69.48 11.47
C SER A 202 -61.24 -69.37 12.81
N ARG A 203 -60.49 -69.11 13.88
CA ARG A 203 -61.04 -68.77 15.19
C ARG A 203 -61.39 -67.27 15.21
N ARG A 204 -62.64 -66.93 15.56
CA ARG A 204 -63.08 -65.51 15.61
C ARG A 204 -62.52 -64.74 16.81
N ASP A 205 -62.02 -65.46 17.81
CA ASP A 205 -61.46 -64.97 19.06
C ASP A 205 -59.94 -64.70 18.99
N VAL A 206 -59.28 -65.02 17.87
CA VAL A 206 -57.83 -64.85 17.70
C VAL A 206 -57.55 -63.94 16.50
N GLU A 207 -56.63 -63.00 16.68
CA GLU A 207 -56.14 -62.12 15.62
C GLU A 207 -54.93 -62.76 14.93
N TYR A 208 -54.91 -62.74 13.59
CA TYR A 208 -53.84 -63.35 12.81
C TYR A 208 -53.57 -62.57 11.53
N ILE A 209 -52.37 -62.81 10.98
CA ILE A 209 -52.02 -62.47 9.61
C ILE A 209 -52.50 -63.61 8.70
N THR A 210 -53.22 -63.29 7.64
CA THR A 210 -53.76 -64.25 6.65
C THR A 210 -52.95 -64.27 5.37
N GLU A 211 -52.36 -63.14 4.99
CA GLU A 211 -51.51 -63.03 3.80
C GLU A 211 -50.13 -62.52 4.21
N TRP A 212 -49.07 -63.16 3.68
CA TRP A 212 -47.69 -62.77 3.93
C TRP A 212 -46.88 -62.85 2.64
N ILE A 213 -46.40 -61.70 2.17
CA ILE A 213 -45.76 -61.52 0.86
C ILE A 213 -44.38 -60.90 1.08
N PRO A 214 -43.33 -61.71 1.31
CA PRO A 214 -41.97 -61.20 1.44
C PRO A 214 -41.37 -60.91 0.06
N GLY A 215 -40.69 -59.78 -0.08
CA GLY A 215 -40.08 -59.31 -1.33
C GLY A 215 -38.63 -58.87 -1.15
N SER A 216 -37.85 -58.94 -2.22
CA SER A 216 -36.49 -58.40 -2.27
C SER A 216 -36.22 -57.65 -3.57
N SER A 217 -35.39 -56.60 -3.53
CA SER A 217 -35.07 -55.77 -4.70
C SER A 217 -33.57 -55.45 -4.80
N VAL A 218 -33.02 -55.38 -6.02
CA VAL A 218 -31.62 -54.97 -6.24
C VAL A 218 -31.42 -53.53 -5.78
N ARG A 219 -30.37 -53.26 -5.00
CA ARG A 219 -30.01 -51.92 -4.52
C ARG A 219 -28.50 -51.69 -4.59
N PRO A 220 -28.04 -50.42 -4.69
CA PRO A 220 -26.63 -50.08 -4.62
C PRO A 220 -25.97 -50.66 -3.36
N GLY A 221 -24.75 -51.19 -3.52
CA GLY A 221 -23.94 -51.74 -2.45
C GLY A 221 -23.05 -50.70 -1.77
N ALA A 222 -22.81 -49.56 -2.42
CA ALA A 222 -21.94 -48.51 -1.92
C ALA A 222 -22.53 -47.11 -2.12
N TYR A 223 -22.16 -46.21 -1.22
CA TYR A 223 -22.35 -44.77 -1.36
C TYR A 223 -21.02 -44.06 -1.09
N ALA A 224 -20.65 -43.16 -1.98
CA ALA A 224 -19.47 -42.33 -1.85
C ALA A 224 -19.83 -40.85 -2.03
N HIS A 225 -19.16 -39.97 -1.31
CA HIS A 225 -19.31 -38.52 -1.48
C HIS A 225 -18.06 -37.78 -1.05
N THR A 226 -17.95 -36.53 -1.50
CA THR A 226 -16.87 -35.64 -1.09
C THR A 226 -17.37 -34.22 -0.95
N ASP A 227 -16.55 -33.37 -0.36
CA ASP A 227 -16.82 -31.95 -0.18
C ASP A 227 -15.51 -31.15 -0.27
N TYR A 228 -15.59 -29.83 -0.13
CA TYR A 228 -14.42 -28.95 -0.14
C TYR A 228 -14.40 -28.01 1.07
N ASP A 229 -13.34 -28.10 1.87
CA ASP A 229 -13.05 -27.19 2.97
C ASP A 229 -11.96 -26.19 2.55
N PHE A 230 -12.31 -24.92 2.41
CA PHE A 230 -11.36 -23.88 2.06
C PHE A 230 -10.36 -23.57 3.18
N GLU A 231 -10.65 -23.94 4.44
CA GLU A 231 -9.70 -23.83 5.54
C GLU A 231 -8.64 -24.95 5.50
N LYS A 232 -8.94 -26.05 4.80
CA LYS A 232 -8.06 -27.21 4.61
C LYS A 232 -8.10 -27.67 3.14
N PRO A 233 -7.67 -26.83 2.16
CA PRO A 233 -7.94 -27.06 0.74
C PRO A 233 -7.28 -28.32 0.14
N GLY A 234 -6.28 -28.89 0.82
CA GLY A 234 -5.62 -30.14 0.43
C GLY A 234 -6.08 -31.38 1.21
N ALA A 235 -7.06 -31.25 2.12
CA ALA A 235 -7.58 -32.39 2.86
C ALA A 235 -8.42 -33.29 1.94
N ASP A 236 -8.20 -34.60 2.01
CA ASP A 236 -9.07 -35.58 1.36
C ASP A 236 -10.33 -35.77 2.20
N LEU A 237 -11.44 -35.22 1.72
CA LEU A 237 -12.78 -35.36 2.32
C LEU A 237 -13.59 -36.45 1.63
N MET A 238 -12.99 -37.32 0.82
CA MET A 238 -13.70 -38.47 0.26
C MET A 238 -14.11 -39.43 1.38
N ALA A 239 -15.41 -39.68 1.50
CA ALA A 239 -15.96 -40.65 2.42
C ALA A 239 -16.80 -41.69 1.67
N LYS A 240 -16.64 -42.96 2.05
CA LYS A 240 -17.28 -44.09 1.38
C LYS A 240 -17.74 -45.15 2.37
N SER A 241 -18.98 -45.62 2.21
CA SER A 241 -19.51 -46.78 2.91
C SER A 241 -19.91 -47.84 1.89
N ALA A 242 -19.39 -49.06 2.04
CA ALA A 242 -19.67 -50.17 1.13
C ALA A 242 -20.04 -51.43 1.93
N GLN A 243 -21.23 -51.98 1.66
CA GLN A 243 -21.70 -53.24 2.23
C GLN A 243 -22.70 -53.87 1.23
N PRO A 244 -22.21 -54.41 0.10
CA PRO A 244 -23.07 -55.02 -0.92
C PRO A 244 -23.75 -56.29 -0.39
N PHE A 245 -24.98 -56.53 -0.83
CA PHE A 245 -25.67 -57.80 -0.58
C PHE A 245 -25.08 -58.93 -1.43
N GLY A 246 -25.21 -60.19 -0.98
CA GLY A 246 -24.61 -61.36 -1.63
C GLY A 246 -25.28 -61.83 -2.92
N HIS A 247 -25.86 -60.93 -3.73
CA HIS A 247 -26.50 -61.25 -5.01
C HIS A 247 -25.70 -60.68 -6.21
N LYS A 248 -26.01 -61.15 -7.43
CA LYS A 248 -25.44 -60.59 -8.67
C LYS A 248 -25.87 -59.12 -8.84
N GLU A 249 -25.03 -58.26 -9.41
CA GLU A 249 -25.28 -56.82 -9.57
C GLU A 249 -25.44 -56.02 -8.25
N ALA A 250 -24.86 -56.48 -7.13
CA ALA A 250 -24.89 -55.77 -5.86
C ALA A 250 -23.80 -54.69 -5.69
N ALA A 251 -22.84 -54.60 -6.63
CA ALA A 251 -21.65 -53.75 -6.49
C ALA A 251 -21.87 -52.28 -6.90
N GLY A 252 -23.07 -51.90 -7.38
CA GLY A 252 -23.37 -50.54 -7.81
C GLY A 252 -23.09 -49.48 -6.73
N GLU A 253 -22.55 -48.34 -7.15
CA GLU A 253 -22.19 -47.21 -6.29
C GLU A 253 -22.96 -45.95 -6.68
N ASN A 254 -23.47 -45.23 -5.67
CA ASN A 254 -23.97 -43.87 -5.84
C ASN A 254 -22.91 -42.87 -5.36
N TYR A 255 -22.56 -41.90 -6.22
CA TYR A 255 -21.61 -40.84 -5.92
C TYR A 255 -22.28 -39.46 -5.88
N ARG A 256 -21.86 -38.58 -4.96
CA ARG A 256 -22.36 -37.20 -4.87
C ARG A 256 -21.28 -36.19 -4.44
N GLN A 257 -21.35 -34.99 -5.01
CA GLN A 257 -20.69 -33.78 -4.51
C GLN A 257 -21.69 -32.62 -4.61
N PRO A 258 -21.82 -31.75 -3.60
CA PRO A 258 -21.19 -31.79 -2.28
C PRO A 258 -21.85 -32.80 -1.31
N GLY A 259 -21.07 -33.23 -0.32
CA GLY A 259 -21.44 -34.22 0.70
C GLY A 259 -21.99 -33.63 2.01
N ALA A 260 -22.03 -32.31 2.15
CA ALA A 260 -22.46 -31.55 3.32
C ALA A 260 -21.68 -31.92 4.61
N HIS A 261 -20.36 -32.02 4.51
CA HIS A 261 -19.48 -32.28 5.65
C HIS A 261 -18.08 -31.65 5.44
N LEU A 262 -17.48 -31.17 6.53
CA LEU A 262 -16.10 -30.63 6.55
C LEU A 262 -15.15 -31.46 7.44
N ASP A 263 -15.67 -32.55 8.00
CA ASP A 263 -14.94 -33.50 8.85
C ASP A 263 -15.12 -34.90 8.31
N VAL A 264 -14.02 -35.67 8.24
CA VAL A 264 -13.99 -37.03 7.67
C VAL A 264 -14.89 -37.98 8.48
N GLY A 265 -14.86 -37.91 9.81
CA GLY A 265 -15.68 -38.76 10.68
C GLY A 265 -17.18 -38.49 10.51
N ARG A 266 -17.57 -37.23 10.24
CA ARG A 266 -18.94 -36.89 9.83
C ARG A 266 -19.26 -37.40 8.42
N GLY A 267 -18.32 -37.28 7.48
CA GLY A 267 -18.44 -37.81 6.12
C GLY A 267 -18.76 -39.31 6.11
N ASP A 268 -18.02 -40.11 6.89
CA ASP A 268 -18.22 -41.55 7.01
C ASP A 268 -19.59 -41.91 7.57
N LYS A 269 -20.05 -41.19 8.61
CA LYS A 269 -21.38 -41.37 9.18
C LYS A 269 -22.49 -41.10 8.16
N ILE A 270 -22.38 -40.00 7.41
CA ILE A 270 -23.35 -39.68 6.35
C ILE A 270 -23.31 -40.75 5.26
N ALA A 271 -22.12 -41.19 4.82
CA ALA A 271 -22.01 -42.25 3.82
C ALA A 271 -22.70 -43.55 4.28
N GLY A 272 -22.55 -43.92 5.55
CA GLY A 272 -23.26 -45.04 6.17
C GLY A 272 -24.78 -44.86 6.15
N ILE A 273 -25.28 -43.70 6.59
CA ILE A 273 -26.71 -43.35 6.57
C ILE A 273 -27.27 -43.43 5.14
N ARG A 274 -26.56 -42.90 4.14
CA ARG A 274 -27.02 -42.91 2.74
C ARG A 274 -27.01 -44.30 2.12
N ARG A 275 -26.01 -45.13 2.44
CA ARG A 275 -26.03 -46.54 2.06
C ARG A 275 -27.23 -47.26 2.67
N GLU A 276 -27.47 -47.08 3.97
CA GLU A 276 -28.62 -47.68 4.67
C GLU A 276 -29.96 -47.18 4.10
N GLU A 277 -30.09 -45.89 3.75
CA GLU A 277 -31.24 -45.31 3.05
C GLU A 277 -31.52 -46.00 1.72
N LEU A 278 -30.49 -46.18 0.88
CA LEU A 278 -30.61 -46.86 -0.41
C LEU A 278 -30.95 -48.34 -0.25
N GLN A 279 -30.47 -48.97 0.82
CA GLN A 279 -30.65 -50.39 1.10
C GLN A 279 -31.94 -50.68 1.88
N ALA A 280 -32.58 -49.70 2.52
CA ALA A 280 -33.79 -49.87 3.36
C ALA A 280 -35.01 -50.47 2.63
N VAL A 281 -34.97 -50.49 1.30
CA VAL A 281 -35.99 -51.07 0.41
C VAL A 281 -35.54 -52.39 -0.22
N HIS A 282 -34.35 -52.88 0.11
CA HIS A 282 -33.82 -54.16 -0.35
C HIS A 282 -34.71 -55.32 0.10
N GLN A 283 -35.15 -55.34 1.37
CA GLN A 283 -36.08 -56.34 1.91
C GLN A 283 -37.35 -55.64 2.41
N ARG A 284 -38.49 -55.93 1.76
CA ARG A 284 -39.80 -55.39 2.12
C ARG A 284 -40.83 -56.50 2.07
N GLY A 285 -41.71 -56.53 3.06
CA GLY A 285 -42.85 -57.46 3.09
C GLY A 285 -44.17 -56.70 3.05
N THR A 286 -45.19 -57.36 2.54
CA THR A 286 -46.59 -56.96 2.71
C THR A 286 -47.31 -58.03 3.50
N ALA A 287 -48.15 -57.63 4.46
CA ALA A 287 -48.99 -58.55 5.19
C ALA A 287 -50.42 -58.04 5.29
N VAL A 288 -51.39 -58.95 5.29
CA VAL A 288 -52.81 -58.63 5.48
C VAL A 288 -53.32 -59.46 6.65
N GLY A 289 -54.18 -58.88 7.49
CA GLY A 289 -54.80 -59.62 8.58
C GLY A 289 -55.83 -58.82 9.36
N THR A 290 -56.12 -59.32 10.55
CA THR A 290 -57.11 -58.75 11.49
C THR A 290 -56.46 -58.26 12.79
N VAL A 291 -55.14 -58.05 12.78
CA VAL A 291 -54.32 -57.70 13.94
C VAL A 291 -54.49 -56.23 14.31
N ARG A 292 -55.27 -55.95 15.36
CA ARG A 292 -55.74 -54.61 15.72
C ARG A 292 -54.69 -53.75 16.40
N GLY A 293 -53.68 -54.33 17.07
CA GLY A 293 -52.70 -53.55 17.81
C GLY A 293 -51.48 -53.04 17.04
N LEU A 294 -51.28 -53.46 15.79
CA LEU A 294 -50.07 -53.10 15.02
C LEU A 294 -50.19 -51.72 14.36
N PHE A 295 -49.13 -50.91 14.44
CA PHE A 295 -49.08 -49.55 13.89
C PHE A 295 -47.73 -49.19 13.30
N ALA A 296 -47.67 -48.22 12.38
CA ALA A 296 -46.40 -47.77 11.83
C ALA A 296 -45.44 -47.30 12.94
N GLY A 297 -44.25 -47.88 13.00
CA GLY A 297 -43.25 -47.61 14.03
C GLY A 297 -43.15 -48.65 15.14
N CYS A 298 -44.08 -49.60 15.24
CA CYS A 298 -43.93 -50.73 16.18
C CYS A 298 -43.08 -51.85 15.57
N LYS A 299 -42.64 -52.79 16.42
CA LYS A 299 -42.09 -54.07 15.97
C LYS A 299 -42.93 -55.25 16.48
N PHE A 300 -42.82 -56.40 15.81
CA PHE A 300 -43.40 -57.67 16.26
C PHE A 300 -42.61 -58.84 15.69
N LYS A 301 -42.74 -60.02 16.30
CA LYS A 301 -42.19 -61.27 15.78
C LYS A 301 -43.28 -62.06 15.03
N LEU A 302 -43.02 -62.42 13.77
CA LEU A 302 -43.87 -63.34 13.02
C LEU A 302 -43.64 -64.78 13.51
N GLU A 303 -44.71 -65.54 13.73
CA GLU A 303 -44.66 -66.96 14.05
C GLU A 303 -45.63 -67.77 13.17
N SER A 304 -45.31 -69.05 12.98
CA SER A 304 -46.14 -70.03 12.24
C SER A 304 -46.26 -69.81 10.72
N PHE A 305 -45.40 -69.00 10.10
CA PHE A 305 -45.31 -68.95 8.64
C PHE A 305 -44.56 -70.18 8.10
N PRO A 306 -45.01 -70.85 7.01
CA PRO A 306 -44.39 -72.09 6.50
C PRO A 306 -42.91 -71.98 6.11
N ARG A 307 -42.44 -70.77 5.76
CA ARG A 307 -41.04 -70.51 5.42
C ARG A 307 -40.29 -69.99 6.65
N ASP A 308 -39.48 -70.85 7.26
CA ASP A 308 -38.90 -70.60 8.60
C ASP A 308 -38.04 -69.33 8.70
N ASP A 309 -37.28 -68.99 7.65
CA ASP A 309 -36.46 -67.77 7.62
C ASP A 309 -37.27 -66.46 7.71
N GLN A 310 -38.60 -66.52 7.49
CA GLN A 310 -39.49 -65.39 7.66
C GLN A 310 -40.01 -65.23 9.09
N ASN A 311 -39.89 -66.22 9.97
CA ASN A 311 -40.38 -66.15 11.36
C ASN A 311 -39.40 -65.36 12.27
N GLN A 312 -39.29 -64.05 12.02
CA GLN A 312 -38.35 -63.14 12.68
C GLN A 312 -39.02 -61.82 13.09
N ASP A 313 -38.24 -60.91 13.66
CA ASP A 313 -38.70 -59.57 14.07
C ASP A 313 -38.82 -58.61 12.88
N TYR A 314 -40.00 -58.03 12.71
CA TYR A 314 -40.30 -57.02 11.70
C TYR A 314 -40.66 -55.69 12.35
N MET A 315 -40.24 -54.62 11.69
CA MET A 315 -40.75 -53.26 11.89
C MET A 315 -41.93 -53.03 10.96
N VAL A 316 -43.00 -52.43 11.48
CA VAL A 316 -44.12 -51.95 10.66
C VAL A 316 -43.77 -50.58 10.10
N LEU A 317 -43.62 -50.47 8.78
CA LEU A 317 -43.29 -49.23 8.08
C LEU A 317 -44.54 -48.45 7.68
N SER A 318 -45.60 -49.14 7.33
CA SER A 318 -46.90 -48.55 7.04
C SER A 318 -48.00 -49.48 7.50
N ALA A 319 -49.11 -48.92 7.94
CA ALA A 319 -50.31 -49.68 8.25
C ALA A 319 -51.54 -48.94 7.71
N GLU A 320 -52.31 -49.64 6.90
CA GLU A 320 -53.59 -49.18 6.36
C GLU A 320 -54.72 -49.91 7.07
N TYR A 321 -55.62 -49.15 7.68
CA TYR A 321 -56.70 -49.63 8.52
C TYR A 321 -58.04 -49.44 7.80
N ARG A 322 -58.89 -50.45 7.93
CA ARG A 322 -60.33 -50.34 7.67
C ARG A 322 -61.07 -50.91 8.86
N LEU A 323 -61.80 -50.06 9.58
CA LEU A 323 -62.64 -50.42 10.71
C LEU A 323 -64.08 -49.97 10.40
N PHE A 324 -65.05 -50.85 10.61
CA PHE A 324 -66.46 -50.56 10.38
C PHE A 324 -67.31 -50.96 11.58
N ASP A 325 -68.25 -50.08 11.95
CA ASP A 325 -69.27 -50.41 12.94
C ASP A 325 -70.31 -51.38 12.32
N PRO A 326 -70.54 -52.57 12.91
CA PRO A 326 -71.50 -53.55 12.39
C PRO A 326 -72.95 -53.04 12.33
N GLY A 327 -73.32 -52.09 13.20
CA GLY A 327 -74.67 -51.55 13.32
C GLY A 327 -75.10 -50.63 12.18
N TYR A 328 -74.15 -50.14 11.38
CA TYR A 328 -74.40 -49.21 10.27
C TYR A 328 -74.09 -49.80 8.88
N ARG A 329 -74.01 -51.14 8.77
CA ARG A 329 -73.83 -51.84 7.49
C ARG A 329 -75.07 -51.79 6.60
N THR A 330 -74.90 -51.39 5.34
CA THR A 330 -75.88 -51.68 4.28
C THR A 330 -75.77 -53.15 3.87
N GLN A 331 -76.89 -53.87 3.78
CA GLN A 331 -76.96 -55.34 3.57
C GLN A 331 -76.30 -55.91 2.29
N ASN A 332 -75.61 -55.11 1.47
CA ASN A 332 -75.15 -55.49 0.13
C ASN A 332 -73.62 -55.62 -0.08
N GLU A 333 -72.78 -55.43 0.94
CA GLU A 333 -71.32 -55.65 0.81
C GLU A 333 -70.91 -56.99 1.42
N GLY A 334 -70.43 -57.92 0.58
CA GLY A 334 -69.98 -59.27 0.95
C GLY A 334 -68.66 -59.33 1.73
N HIS A 335 -68.33 -58.33 2.55
CA HIS A 335 -67.13 -58.32 3.37
C HIS A 335 -67.46 -58.75 4.80
N SER A 336 -66.97 -59.94 5.20
CA SER A 336 -67.29 -60.59 6.48
C SER A 336 -66.51 -60.06 7.70
N GLU A 337 -65.55 -59.14 7.54
CA GLU A 337 -64.62 -58.72 8.59
C GLU A 337 -64.85 -57.26 9.02
N ASN A 338 -64.95 -57.00 10.33
CA ASN A 338 -65.19 -55.66 10.90
C ASN A 338 -63.91 -54.80 10.94
N PHE A 339 -62.75 -55.44 10.95
CA PHE A 339 -61.44 -54.80 10.95
C PHE A 339 -60.52 -55.51 9.97
N ARG A 340 -59.82 -54.73 9.14
CA ARG A 340 -58.78 -55.20 8.24
C ARG A 340 -57.58 -54.28 8.31
N ILE A 341 -56.38 -54.86 8.35
CA ILE A 341 -55.12 -54.14 8.29
C ILE A 341 -54.26 -54.65 7.13
N VAL A 342 -53.66 -53.71 6.39
CA VAL A 342 -52.62 -54.00 5.39
C VAL A 342 -51.33 -53.35 5.85
N LEU A 343 -50.28 -54.16 6.00
CA LEU A 343 -49.01 -53.77 6.57
C LEU A 343 -47.92 -53.73 5.51
N GLY A 344 -47.12 -52.68 5.52
CA GLY A 344 -45.80 -52.63 4.88
C GLY A 344 -44.73 -52.89 5.93
N LEU A 345 -43.83 -53.83 5.68
CA LEU A 345 -42.93 -54.38 6.69
C LEU A 345 -41.47 -54.39 6.21
N ALA A 346 -40.54 -54.31 7.17
CA ALA A 346 -39.12 -54.57 6.93
C ALA A 346 -38.55 -55.37 8.10
N PRO A 347 -37.62 -56.30 7.84
CA PRO A 347 -36.95 -57.04 8.89
C PRO A 347 -36.07 -56.10 9.72
N THR A 348 -36.13 -56.22 11.04
CA THR A 348 -35.35 -55.37 11.97
C THR A 348 -33.84 -55.63 11.91
N LYS A 349 -33.42 -56.73 11.27
CA LYS A 349 -32.01 -57.04 10.98
C LYS A 349 -31.36 -56.06 10.00
N LEU A 350 -32.16 -55.42 9.15
CA LEU A 350 -31.68 -54.40 8.22
C LEU A 350 -31.93 -53.01 8.83
N PRO A 351 -30.91 -52.15 8.96
CA PRO A 351 -31.12 -50.78 9.39
C PRO A 351 -32.09 -50.04 8.45
N TYR A 352 -32.92 -49.18 9.01
CA TYR A 352 -33.82 -48.32 8.24
C TYR A 352 -33.38 -46.87 8.40
N ARG A 353 -33.35 -46.17 7.26
CA ARG A 353 -33.28 -44.72 7.18
C ARG A 353 -34.45 -44.24 6.33
N PRO A 354 -35.04 -43.08 6.68
CA PRO A 354 -36.10 -42.53 5.88
C PRO A 354 -35.60 -42.14 4.49
N PRO A 355 -36.41 -42.30 3.43
CA PRO A 355 -36.07 -41.79 2.12
C PRO A 355 -36.07 -40.26 2.13
N ARG A 356 -35.11 -39.62 1.45
CA ARG A 356 -35.08 -38.16 1.26
C ARG A 356 -36.06 -37.71 0.18
N ILE A 357 -37.33 -37.61 0.53
CA ILE A 357 -38.37 -37.15 -0.41
C ILE A 357 -38.70 -35.68 -0.27
N THR A 358 -38.38 -35.08 0.88
CA THR A 358 -38.75 -33.70 1.17
C THR A 358 -37.86 -32.80 0.31
N PRO A 359 -38.44 -31.95 -0.57
CA PRO A 359 -37.64 -31.10 -1.44
C PRO A 359 -36.71 -30.20 -0.62
N ARG A 360 -35.43 -30.15 -0.99
CA ARG A 360 -34.53 -29.14 -0.44
C ARG A 360 -34.79 -27.80 -1.13
N PRO A 361 -34.81 -26.67 -0.39
CA PRO A 361 -34.87 -25.36 -1.01
C PRO A 361 -33.62 -25.11 -1.86
N ILE A 362 -33.79 -24.43 -2.99
CA ILE A 362 -32.71 -24.09 -3.92
C ILE A 362 -32.79 -22.58 -4.20
N MET A 363 -31.69 -21.88 -3.97
CA MET A 363 -31.49 -20.50 -4.38
C MET A 363 -31.33 -20.45 -5.90
N ARG A 364 -32.38 -20.00 -6.60
CA ARG A 364 -32.44 -20.00 -8.06
C ARG A 364 -31.47 -19.01 -8.72
N GLY A 365 -30.93 -18.07 -7.96
CA GLY A 365 -30.00 -17.06 -8.44
C GLY A 365 -29.48 -16.19 -7.29
N PRO A 366 -28.55 -15.28 -7.60
CA PRO A 366 -27.94 -14.42 -6.61
C PRO A 366 -28.94 -13.42 -6.03
N GLN A 367 -28.67 -12.99 -4.80
CA GLN A 367 -29.44 -11.98 -4.07
C GLN A 367 -28.50 -10.89 -3.55
N THR A 368 -29.06 -9.75 -3.14
CA THR A 368 -28.31 -8.72 -2.44
C THR A 368 -28.49 -8.82 -0.93
N ALA A 369 -27.49 -8.41 -0.17
CA ALA A 369 -27.55 -8.28 1.28
C ALA A 369 -26.72 -7.09 1.76
N THR A 370 -26.96 -6.66 2.99
CA THR A 370 -26.18 -5.59 3.63
C THR A 370 -25.09 -6.18 4.50
N VAL A 371 -23.86 -5.68 4.39
CA VAL A 371 -22.74 -6.08 5.26
C VAL A 371 -22.97 -5.54 6.67
N VAL A 372 -22.75 -6.38 7.69
CA VAL A 372 -23.01 -6.06 9.10
C VAL A 372 -21.86 -6.50 10.01
N GLY A 373 -21.84 -5.97 11.23
CA GLY A 373 -20.83 -6.26 12.24
C GLY A 373 -21.13 -5.54 13.55
N PRO A 374 -20.18 -5.56 14.51
CA PRO A 374 -20.37 -4.96 15.83
C PRO A 374 -20.62 -3.46 15.76
N SER A 375 -21.42 -2.95 16.70
CA SER A 375 -21.68 -1.52 16.83
C SER A 375 -20.38 -0.73 17.06
N GLY A 376 -20.19 0.38 16.34
CA GLY A 376 -19.01 1.24 16.43
C GLY A 376 -17.83 0.81 15.53
N GLU A 377 -17.97 -0.28 14.80
CA GLU A 377 -17.02 -0.72 13.78
C GLU A 377 -17.44 -0.23 12.39
N GLU A 378 -16.47 0.06 11.51
CA GLU A 378 -16.72 0.28 10.07
C GLU A 378 -16.40 -0.98 9.24
N ILE A 379 -15.53 -1.85 9.75
CA ILE A 379 -15.03 -3.05 9.06
C ILE A 379 -15.05 -4.20 10.06
N PHE A 380 -15.73 -5.29 9.72
CA PHE A 380 -15.71 -6.52 10.51
C PHE A 380 -15.38 -7.71 9.61
N THR A 381 -14.18 -8.25 9.78
CA THR A 381 -13.62 -9.30 8.92
C THR A 381 -12.79 -10.29 9.72
N ASP A 382 -12.54 -11.46 9.15
CA ASP A 382 -11.63 -12.47 9.72
C ASP A 382 -10.33 -12.65 8.90
N LYS A 383 -9.52 -13.65 9.29
CA LYS A 383 -8.23 -14.00 8.66
C LYS A 383 -8.32 -14.38 7.18
N TYR A 384 -9.52 -14.66 6.66
CA TYR A 384 -9.75 -15.03 5.25
C TYR A 384 -10.48 -13.92 4.47
N ALA A 385 -10.53 -12.71 5.01
CA ALA A 385 -11.25 -11.58 4.41
C ALA A 385 -12.77 -11.85 4.23
N ARG A 386 -13.37 -12.69 5.08
CA ARG A 386 -14.82 -12.93 5.10
C ARG A 386 -15.52 -11.82 5.86
N VAL A 387 -16.76 -11.53 5.49
CA VAL A 387 -17.62 -10.58 6.20
C VAL A 387 -18.94 -11.23 6.61
N LYS A 388 -19.69 -10.60 7.51
CA LYS A 388 -21.05 -11.01 7.84
C LYS A 388 -22.07 -10.11 7.16
N VAL A 389 -23.26 -10.65 6.93
CA VAL A 389 -24.31 -9.99 6.15
C VAL A 389 -25.68 -10.16 6.82
N GLN A 390 -26.58 -9.23 6.54
CA GLN A 390 -28.00 -9.35 6.82
C GLN A 390 -28.73 -9.48 5.48
N PHE A 391 -29.37 -10.61 5.26
CA PHE A 391 -30.25 -10.79 4.10
C PHE A 391 -31.54 -9.98 4.24
N HIS A 392 -32.09 -9.52 3.12
CA HIS A 392 -33.29 -8.69 3.10
C HIS A 392 -34.55 -9.41 3.60
N TRP A 393 -34.59 -10.74 3.46
CA TRP A 393 -35.68 -11.60 3.96
C TRP A 393 -35.49 -12.03 5.42
N ASP A 394 -34.31 -11.84 6.00
CA ASP A 394 -34.08 -12.21 7.40
C ASP A 394 -34.70 -11.14 8.31
N ARG A 395 -35.87 -11.47 8.84
CA ARG A 395 -36.66 -10.63 9.75
C ARG A 395 -36.29 -10.79 11.23
N LEU A 396 -35.46 -11.79 11.58
CA LEU A 396 -35.08 -12.09 12.96
C LEU A 396 -33.69 -11.54 13.31
N GLY A 397 -32.84 -11.33 12.31
CA GLY A 397 -31.55 -10.68 12.48
C GLY A 397 -31.66 -9.23 12.96
N LYS A 398 -30.65 -8.78 13.70
CA LYS A 398 -30.61 -7.46 14.34
C LYS A 398 -29.68 -6.48 13.63
N LYS A 399 -29.18 -6.85 12.44
CA LYS A 399 -28.14 -6.11 11.69
C LYS A 399 -26.84 -5.94 12.48
N ASP A 400 -26.46 -6.97 13.22
CA ASP A 400 -25.25 -7.03 14.06
C ASP A 400 -24.33 -8.21 13.64
N GLU A 401 -23.26 -8.45 14.41
CA GLU A 401 -22.32 -9.55 14.18
C GLU A 401 -22.91 -10.95 14.32
N ASN A 402 -24.18 -11.09 14.72
CA ASN A 402 -24.86 -12.37 14.89
C ASN A 402 -25.87 -12.65 13.76
N SER A 403 -25.96 -11.79 12.75
CA SER A 403 -26.95 -11.90 11.66
C SER A 403 -26.71 -13.11 10.73
N SER A 404 -25.45 -13.43 10.45
CA SER A 404 -25.07 -14.56 9.60
C SER A 404 -23.78 -15.25 10.05
N CYS A 405 -23.43 -16.35 9.39
CA CYS A 405 -22.07 -16.88 9.38
C CYS A 405 -21.11 -15.94 8.64
N PHE A 406 -19.81 -16.23 8.70
CA PHE A 406 -18.82 -15.54 7.88
C PHE A 406 -18.90 -16.01 6.42
N VAL A 407 -19.13 -15.05 5.51
CA VAL A 407 -19.29 -15.29 4.08
C VAL A 407 -18.02 -14.89 3.33
N ARG A 408 -17.49 -15.79 2.49
CA ARG A 408 -16.31 -15.49 1.65
C ARG A 408 -16.64 -14.42 0.62
N VAL A 409 -15.67 -13.54 0.37
CA VAL A 409 -15.78 -12.45 -0.60
C VAL A 409 -14.88 -12.73 -1.79
N SER A 410 -15.49 -12.86 -2.97
CA SER A 410 -14.78 -12.90 -4.24
C SER A 410 -13.90 -11.66 -4.39
N GLN A 411 -12.66 -11.87 -4.82
CA GLN A 411 -11.69 -10.80 -5.06
C GLN A 411 -11.40 -10.73 -6.55
N THR A 412 -11.02 -9.54 -7.03
CA THR A 412 -10.62 -9.33 -8.44
C THR A 412 -9.43 -10.21 -8.84
N TRP A 413 -8.50 -10.45 -7.92
CA TRP A 413 -7.34 -11.33 -8.14
C TRP A 413 -6.86 -11.90 -6.79
N ALA A 414 -6.73 -13.22 -6.66
CA ALA A 414 -6.35 -13.86 -5.40
C ALA A 414 -5.29 -14.96 -5.62
N GLY A 415 -4.13 -14.81 -4.98
CA GLY A 415 -3.02 -15.76 -5.00
C GLY A 415 -2.44 -16.03 -3.60
N SER A 416 -1.48 -16.95 -3.52
CA SER A 416 -0.85 -17.33 -2.25
C SER A 416 0.08 -16.23 -1.71
N GLY A 417 -0.47 -15.34 -0.87
CA GLY A 417 0.28 -14.23 -0.26
C GLY A 417 0.37 -12.97 -1.12
N TRP A 418 -0.41 -12.88 -2.19
CA TRP A 418 -0.44 -11.76 -3.12
C TRP A 418 -1.82 -11.68 -3.82
N GLY A 419 -2.18 -10.51 -4.35
CA GLY A 419 -3.45 -10.30 -5.03
C GLY A 419 -4.06 -8.95 -4.71
N PHE A 420 -5.35 -8.82 -4.99
CA PHE A 420 -6.14 -7.63 -4.76
C PHE A 420 -7.12 -7.86 -3.62
N ILE A 421 -7.19 -6.92 -2.66
CA ILE A 421 -8.07 -7.05 -1.50
C ILE A 421 -8.87 -5.76 -1.28
N GLN A 422 -10.18 -5.91 -1.27
CA GLN A 422 -11.12 -4.84 -0.93
C GLN A 422 -12.19 -5.45 -0.04
N ILE A 423 -12.12 -5.19 1.27
CA ILE A 423 -13.06 -5.79 2.20
C ILE A 423 -14.35 -4.93 2.20
N PRO A 424 -15.53 -5.52 1.92
CA PRO A 424 -16.80 -4.82 2.05
C PRO A 424 -16.97 -4.26 3.47
N ARG A 425 -17.37 -3.00 3.60
CA ARG A 425 -17.56 -2.32 4.88
C ARG A 425 -18.99 -2.46 5.37
N ILE A 426 -19.17 -2.34 6.69
CA ILE A 426 -20.49 -2.37 7.33
C ILE A 426 -21.39 -1.30 6.70
N GLY A 427 -22.62 -1.68 6.35
CA GLY A 427 -23.60 -0.82 5.67
C GLY A 427 -23.55 -0.88 4.13
N GLN A 428 -22.50 -1.44 3.53
CA GLN A 428 -22.42 -1.61 2.07
C GLN A 428 -23.30 -2.75 1.58
N GLU A 429 -23.77 -2.66 0.34
CA GLU A 429 -24.56 -3.69 -0.32
C GLU A 429 -23.68 -4.60 -1.18
N VAL A 430 -23.87 -5.90 -1.02
CA VAL A 430 -23.11 -6.95 -1.71
C VAL A 430 -24.05 -7.91 -2.42
N ILE A 431 -23.58 -8.48 -3.53
CA ILE A 431 -24.25 -9.56 -4.24
C ILE A 431 -23.74 -10.89 -3.66
N ILE A 432 -24.66 -11.77 -3.30
CA ILE A 432 -24.43 -13.08 -2.71
C ILE A 432 -24.98 -14.13 -3.66
N ASP A 433 -24.13 -15.06 -4.06
CA ASP A 433 -24.48 -16.30 -4.72
C ASP A 433 -24.42 -17.46 -3.71
N PHE A 434 -24.88 -18.64 -4.11
CA PHE A 434 -25.01 -19.81 -3.24
C PHE A 434 -24.43 -21.03 -3.95
N ILE A 435 -23.46 -21.69 -3.32
CA ILE A 435 -22.77 -22.84 -3.93
C ILE A 435 -23.78 -23.98 -4.13
N GLU A 436 -23.91 -24.47 -5.38
CA GLU A 436 -24.95 -25.42 -5.80
C GLU A 436 -26.40 -24.95 -5.54
N GLY A 437 -26.60 -23.65 -5.34
CA GLY A 437 -27.87 -23.08 -4.92
C GLY A 437 -28.27 -23.45 -3.49
N ASP A 438 -27.39 -24.00 -2.65
CA ASP A 438 -27.72 -24.36 -1.27
C ASP A 438 -27.77 -23.09 -0.39
N PRO A 439 -28.93 -22.75 0.23
CA PRO A 439 -29.05 -21.59 1.11
C PRO A 439 -28.06 -21.59 2.29
N ASP A 440 -27.54 -22.77 2.67
CA ASP A 440 -26.55 -22.92 3.75
C ASP A 440 -25.12 -22.53 3.32
N LEU A 441 -24.86 -22.29 2.03
CA LEU A 441 -23.53 -22.06 1.46
C LEU A 441 -23.40 -20.72 0.69
N PRO A 442 -23.58 -19.56 1.36
CA PRO A 442 -23.45 -18.26 0.72
C PRO A 442 -22.00 -17.92 0.34
N ILE A 443 -21.83 -17.17 -0.76
CA ILE A 443 -20.57 -16.57 -1.21
C ILE A 443 -20.83 -15.20 -1.84
N ILE A 444 -20.09 -14.18 -1.41
CA ILE A 444 -20.21 -12.83 -1.99
C ILE A 444 -19.46 -12.79 -3.32
N THR A 445 -20.14 -12.40 -4.39
CA THR A 445 -19.61 -12.39 -5.77
C THR A 445 -19.50 -10.98 -6.35
N GLY A 446 -20.09 -9.97 -5.72
CA GLY A 446 -20.06 -8.60 -6.24
C GLY A 446 -20.46 -7.54 -5.22
N ARG A 447 -20.41 -6.28 -5.65
CA ARG A 447 -20.81 -5.09 -4.90
C ARG A 447 -21.62 -4.19 -5.81
N VAL A 448 -22.59 -3.48 -5.23
CA VAL A 448 -23.44 -2.56 -5.98
C VAL A 448 -23.58 -1.25 -5.22
N TYR A 449 -23.68 -0.16 -5.98
CA TYR A 449 -24.08 1.14 -5.45
C TYR A 449 -25.60 1.20 -5.32
N ASN A 450 -26.09 2.02 -4.39
CA ASN A 450 -27.51 2.29 -4.20
C ASN A 450 -27.71 3.74 -3.74
N ALA A 451 -28.96 4.16 -3.48
CA ALA A 451 -29.25 5.55 -3.10
C ALA A 451 -28.56 6.04 -1.81
N SER A 452 -28.19 5.13 -0.91
CA SER A 452 -27.43 5.45 0.31
C SER A 452 -25.91 5.35 0.13
N GLN A 453 -25.47 4.58 -0.86
CA GLN A 453 -24.07 4.33 -1.21
C GLN A 453 -23.89 4.70 -2.68
N MET A 454 -23.83 6.00 -2.97
CA MET A 454 -23.74 6.50 -4.33
C MET A 454 -22.34 6.26 -4.94
N PRO A 455 -22.22 6.17 -6.27
CA PRO A 455 -20.93 6.15 -6.95
C PRO A 455 -20.05 7.37 -6.57
N PRO A 456 -18.71 7.23 -6.57
CA PRO A 456 -17.79 8.26 -6.09
C PRO A 456 -17.73 9.51 -6.98
N TYR A 457 -18.16 9.39 -8.25
CA TYR A 457 -18.15 10.47 -9.23
C TYR A 457 -19.58 10.87 -9.56
N GLY A 458 -19.82 12.17 -9.78
CA GLY A 458 -21.15 12.72 -10.02
C GLY A 458 -21.76 12.24 -11.34
N LEU A 459 -22.51 11.14 -11.30
CA LEU A 459 -23.19 10.57 -12.47
C LEU A 459 -24.58 11.20 -12.69
N PRO A 460 -25.03 11.35 -13.95
CA PRO A 460 -24.34 10.95 -15.20
C PRO A 460 -23.32 11.97 -15.74
N GLY A 461 -23.13 13.12 -15.07
CA GLY A 461 -22.28 14.21 -15.58
C GLY A 461 -20.82 13.83 -15.83
N ASN A 462 -20.26 12.93 -15.00
CA ASN A 462 -18.89 12.45 -15.09
C ASN A 462 -18.81 11.00 -15.62
N ALA A 463 -19.59 10.66 -16.65
CA ALA A 463 -19.63 9.30 -17.19
C ALA A 463 -18.29 8.80 -17.78
N THR A 464 -17.37 9.71 -18.10
CA THR A 464 -16.02 9.42 -18.61
C THR A 464 -14.98 9.21 -17.51
N GLN A 465 -15.36 9.34 -16.23
CA GLN A 465 -14.46 9.10 -15.09
C GLN A 465 -14.53 7.65 -14.63
N SER A 466 -13.37 7.04 -14.42
CA SER A 466 -13.22 5.69 -13.87
C SER A 466 -12.08 5.64 -12.85
N GLY A 467 -12.10 4.67 -11.93
CA GLY A 467 -11.01 4.54 -10.96
C GLY A 467 -11.39 3.90 -9.64
N TRP A 468 -10.49 4.05 -8.67
CA TRP A 468 -10.64 3.57 -7.30
C TRP A 468 -10.49 4.73 -6.33
N LYS A 469 -11.48 4.89 -5.45
CA LYS A 469 -11.48 5.88 -4.39
C LYS A 469 -11.71 5.18 -3.06
N SER A 470 -10.78 5.33 -2.13
CA SER A 470 -10.90 4.78 -0.77
C SER A 470 -11.62 5.77 0.16
N ASN A 471 -11.82 5.38 1.42
CA ASN A 471 -12.18 6.30 2.49
C ASN A 471 -11.37 5.95 3.74
N SER A 472 -10.79 6.93 4.42
CA SER A 472 -10.09 6.71 5.68
C SER A 472 -11.01 5.99 6.69
N SER A 473 -10.46 5.08 7.47
CA SER A 473 -11.19 4.31 8.49
C SER A 473 -10.34 4.24 9.76
N LYS A 474 -10.91 4.39 10.97
CA LYS A 474 -12.32 4.72 11.27
C LYS A 474 -12.57 6.23 11.34
N GLY A 475 -13.83 6.65 11.21
CA GLY A 475 -14.29 8.03 11.38
C GLY A 475 -14.03 8.90 10.15
N GLY A 476 -14.25 8.35 8.96
CA GLY A 476 -13.74 8.87 7.69
C GLY A 476 -13.89 10.39 7.44
N GLY A 477 -12.90 10.97 6.77
CA GLY A 477 -12.80 12.39 6.42
C GLY A 477 -11.68 12.70 5.40
N GLY A 478 -11.19 11.67 4.70
CA GLY A 478 -10.09 11.74 3.75
C GLY A 478 -10.03 10.48 2.87
N TYR A 479 -9.25 10.49 1.80
CA TYR A 479 -9.22 9.39 0.83
C TYR A 479 -7.93 9.30 0.03
N ASN A 480 -7.60 8.08 -0.40
CA ASN A 480 -6.64 7.82 -1.46
C ASN A 480 -7.41 7.54 -2.76
N GLU A 481 -6.87 7.95 -3.90
CA GLU A 481 -7.54 7.81 -5.19
C GLU A 481 -6.55 7.57 -6.32
N LEU A 482 -6.96 6.71 -7.26
CA LEU A 482 -6.43 6.66 -8.62
C LEU A 482 -7.62 6.77 -9.58
N MET A 483 -7.70 7.87 -10.31
CA MET A 483 -8.81 8.20 -11.21
C MET A 483 -8.28 8.50 -12.61
N PHE A 484 -9.00 8.00 -13.61
CA PHE A 484 -8.79 8.22 -15.04
C PHE A 484 -9.99 8.99 -15.60
N GLU A 485 -9.72 10.12 -16.25
CA GLU A 485 -10.68 10.92 -17.01
C GLU A 485 -10.41 10.71 -18.50
N ASP A 486 -11.40 10.15 -19.21
CA ASP A 486 -11.31 9.84 -20.63
C ASP A 486 -12.05 10.87 -21.52
N LYS A 487 -12.39 12.05 -20.96
CA LYS A 487 -12.98 13.13 -21.75
C LYS A 487 -11.95 13.71 -22.74
N ALA A 488 -12.20 13.51 -24.03
CA ALA A 488 -11.33 13.95 -25.12
C ALA A 488 -10.95 15.44 -25.03
N GLY A 489 -9.64 15.72 -25.09
CA GLY A 489 -9.06 17.06 -24.97
C GLY A 489 -8.98 17.58 -23.53
N SER A 490 -9.31 16.75 -22.54
CA SER A 490 -9.23 17.05 -21.10
C SER A 490 -8.88 15.80 -20.29
N GLU A 491 -8.17 14.86 -20.92
CA GLU A 491 -7.77 13.60 -20.31
C GLU A 491 -6.87 13.85 -19.09
N LEU A 492 -7.10 13.10 -18.01
CA LEU A 492 -6.37 13.26 -16.75
C LEU A 492 -6.19 11.92 -16.06
N VAL A 493 -4.99 11.69 -15.52
CA VAL A 493 -4.76 10.67 -14.50
C VAL A 493 -4.53 11.40 -13.17
N ASN A 494 -5.46 11.27 -12.24
CA ASN A 494 -5.31 11.82 -10.89
C ASN A 494 -4.85 10.74 -9.93
N PHE A 495 -3.77 11.02 -9.19
CA PHE A 495 -3.29 10.17 -8.11
C PHE A 495 -3.21 10.98 -6.83
N GLN A 496 -4.02 10.61 -5.84
CA GLN A 496 -4.05 11.26 -4.53
C GLN A 496 -3.66 10.29 -3.44
N ALA A 497 -2.70 10.68 -2.61
CA ALA A 497 -2.41 10.06 -1.33
C ALA A 497 -2.88 10.98 -0.19
N GLN A 498 -3.68 10.47 0.75
CA GLN A 498 -4.20 11.25 1.88
C GLN A 498 -3.10 11.66 2.87
N LYS A 499 -2.02 10.88 2.93
CA LYS A 499 -0.92 11.06 3.89
C LYS A 499 0.43 10.80 3.21
N ASP A 500 1.01 9.63 3.42
CA ASP A 500 2.34 9.28 2.92
C ASP A 500 2.23 8.58 1.55
N HIS A 501 3.09 8.96 0.59
CA HIS A 501 3.27 8.25 -0.68
C HIS A 501 4.69 7.71 -0.78
N ASN A 502 4.83 6.39 -0.72
CA ASN A 502 6.11 5.69 -0.87
C ASN A 502 6.19 5.03 -2.24
N LEU A 503 7.22 5.38 -3.02
CA LEU A 503 7.48 4.82 -4.34
C LEU A 503 8.86 4.14 -4.37
N LEU A 504 8.88 2.81 -4.55
CA LEU A 504 10.10 2.01 -4.68
C LEU A 504 10.18 1.39 -6.08
N ILE A 505 11.19 1.79 -6.86
CA ILE A 505 11.54 1.17 -8.13
C ILE A 505 12.84 0.38 -7.93
N LYS A 506 12.82 -0.93 -8.21
CA LYS A 506 13.98 -1.81 -7.98
C LYS A 506 15.02 -1.81 -9.10
N HIS A 507 14.68 -1.26 -10.26
CA HIS A 507 15.56 -1.18 -11.42
C HIS A 507 15.44 0.22 -12.03
N ASP A 508 14.87 0.36 -13.23
CA ASP A 508 14.81 1.64 -13.93
C ASP A 508 13.46 2.33 -13.79
N ARG A 509 13.49 3.65 -13.61
CA ARG A 509 12.33 4.55 -13.76
C ARG A 509 12.58 5.49 -14.92
N THR A 510 11.76 5.41 -15.96
CA THR A 510 11.73 6.38 -17.04
C THR A 510 10.53 7.33 -16.86
N LYS A 511 10.73 8.63 -17.07
CA LYS A 511 9.66 9.64 -17.08
C LYS A 511 9.85 10.53 -18.31
N LEU A 512 8.84 10.63 -19.16
CA LEU A 512 8.79 11.55 -20.29
C LEU A 512 7.58 12.47 -20.12
N VAL A 513 7.81 13.78 -20.15
CA VAL A 513 6.76 14.80 -20.15
C VAL A 513 6.96 15.63 -21.41
N GLN A 514 5.97 15.66 -22.31
CA GLN A 514 6.12 16.27 -23.63
C GLN A 514 5.84 17.78 -23.65
N HIS A 515 5.25 18.31 -22.58
CA HIS A 515 4.96 19.74 -22.42
C HIS A 515 5.60 20.23 -21.12
N ASP A 516 4.80 20.54 -20.09
CA ASP A 516 5.31 21.13 -18.85
C ASP A 516 5.29 20.17 -17.67
N GLN A 517 6.29 20.28 -16.80
CA GLN A 517 6.32 19.68 -15.47
C GLN A 517 6.48 20.78 -14.42
N SER A 518 5.64 20.75 -13.37
CA SER A 518 5.74 21.62 -12.21
C SER A 518 5.74 20.79 -10.93
N ASP A 519 6.77 20.94 -10.11
CA ASP A 519 6.88 20.30 -8.80
C ASP A 519 6.92 21.39 -7.72
N ARG A 520 6.11 21.23 -6.67
CA ARG A 520 6.08 22.14 -5.52
C ARG A 520 6.22 21.34 -4.22
N ILE A 521 7.17 21.73 -3.39
CA ILE A 521 7.43 21.16 -2.07
C ILE A 521 7.37 22.30 -1.06
N ASP A 522 6.39 22.27 -0.16
CA ASP A 522 6.14 23.37 0.78
C ASP A 522 7.09 23.41 1.99
N HIS A 523 7.83 22.32 2.23
CA HIS A 523 8.77 22.23 3.36
C HIS A 523 10.18 21.86 2.89
N GLU A 524 10.55 20.59 2.96
CA GLU A 524 11.91 20.12 2.70
C GLU A 524 11.97 19.16 1.51
N ALA A 525 12.99 19.31 0.66
CA ALA A 525 13.31 18.38 -0.41
C ALA A 525 14.77 17.92 -0.27
N LYS A 526 15.02 16.62 -0.37
CA LYS A 526 16.35 16.03 -0.39
C LYS A 526 16.53 15.21 -1.67
N HIS A 527 17.56 15.53 -2.45
CA HIS A 527 17.96 14.77 -3.63
C HIS A 527 19.35 14.17 -3.36
N SER A 528 19.48 12.84 -3.49
CA SER A 528 20.75 12.12 -3.32
C SER A 528 20.98 11.20 -4.52
N VAL A 529 22.14 11.30 -5.17
CA VAL A 529 22.53 10.49 -6.33
C VAL A 529 23.83 9.75 -6.00
N GLY A 530 23.85 8.43 -6.13
CA GLY A 530 24.96 7.59 -5.65
C GLY A 530 26.17 7.52 -6.59
N HIS A 531 25.98 7.77 -7.89
CA HIS A 531 27.04 7.77 -8.89
C HIS A 531 27.10 9.13 -9.61
N ASN A 532 26.42 9.25 -10.75
CA ASN A 532 26.49 10.43 -11.61
C ASN A 532 25.11 11.11 -11.70
N LEU A 533 25.10 12.43 -11.59
CA LEU A 533 23.99 13.29 -11.98
C LEU A 533 24.42 14.04 -13.25
N ASP A 534 23.67 13.89 -14.33
CA ASP A 534 23.85 14.66 -15.57
C ASP A 534 22.59 15.51 -15.78
N GLU A 535 22.78 16.81 -16.02
CA GLU A 535 21.69 17.78 -16.15
C GLU A 535 21.94 18.69 -17.37
N ASP A 536 21.14 18.51 -18.42
CA ASP A 536 21.17 19.32 -19.64
C ASP A 536 19.97 20.27 -19.69
N VAL A 537 20.22 21.57 -19.90
CA VAL A 537 19.21 22.62 -19.96
C VAL A 537 19.41 23.45 -21.24
N GLY A 538 18.56 23.23 -22.25
CA GLY A 538 18.75 23.81 -23.58
C GLY A 538 18.55 25.32 -23.72
N ASN A 539 18.07 26.04 -22.70
CA ASN A 539 17.88 27.50 -22.76
C ASN A 539 18.36 28.18 -21.47
N ASN A 540 17.49 28.37 -20.47
CA ASN A 540 17.82 29.08 -19.24
C ASN A 540 17.65 28.19 -18.00
N LYS A 541 18.65 28.19 -17.13
CA LYS A 541 18.55 27.68 -15.74
C LYS A 541 18.60 28.87 -14.79
N THR A 542 17.60 29.03 -13.92
CA THR A 542 17.57 30.07 -12.88
C THR A 542 17.50 29.42 -11.52
N VAL A 543 18.43 29.78 -10.63
CA VAL A 543 18.48 29.31 -9.24
C VAL A 543 18.35 30.53 -8.32
N LYS A 544 17.39 30.50 -7.39
CA LYS A 544 17.19 31.54 -6.38
C LYS A 544 17.23 30.91 -4.99
N ILE A 545 18.20 31.31 -4.18
CA ILE A 545 18.38 30.84 -2.80
C ILE A 545 18.07 31.98 -1.83
N GLY A 546 17.28 31.70 -0.80
CA GLY A 546 16.80 32.73 0.14
C GLY A 546 17.74 33.06 1.29
N VAL A 547 18.59 32.11 1.69
CA VAL A 547 19.52 32.25 2.83
C VAL A 547 20.94 31.87 2.40
N ASP A 548 21.29 30.59 2.44
CA ASP A 548 22.66 30.12 2.18
C ASP A 548 22.71 29.05 1.09
N GLN A 549 23.77 29.08 0.27
CA GLN A 549 24.15 28.00 -0.63
C GLN A 549 25.57 27.53 -0.26
N THR A 550 25.72 26.22 0.00
CA THR A 550 27.02 25.58 0.24
C THR A 550 27.29 24.57 -0.86
N THR A 551 28.48 24.62 -1.46
CA THR A 551 28.94 23.65 -2.47
C THR A 551 30.27 23.06 -1.99
N ASP A 552 30.35 21.74 -1.89
CA ASP A 552 31.56 21.00 -1.49
C ASP A 552 31.93 20.03 -2.62
N ILE A 553 33.19 20.09 -3.09
CA ILE A 553 33.65 19.42 -4.30
C ILE A 553 34.91 18.63 -3.95
N GLY A 554 34.81 17.30 -4.02
CA GLY A 554 35.88 16.41 -3.53
C GLY A 554 37.11 16.30 -4.41
N ASN A 555 37.04 16.68 -5.71
CA ASN A 555 38.18 16.59 -6.63
C ASN A 555 38.32 17.84 -7.50
N ASN A 556 37.53 17.96 -8.58
CA ASN A 556 37.65 19.06 -9.54
C ASN A 556 36.29 19.75 -9.76
N ASP A 557 36.32 21.07 -9.82
CA ASP A 557 35.27 21.91 -10.39
C ASP A 557 35.75 22.44 -11.74
N THR A 558 34.92 22.43 -12.77
CA THR A 558 35.28 22.95 -14.10
C THR A 558 34.11 23.72 -14.69
N GLU A 559 34.26 25.03 -14.76
CA GLU A 559 33.25 25.95 -15.31
C GLU A 559 33.75 26.50 -16.66
N THR A 560 32.94 26.41 -17.71
CA THR A 560 33.20 27.05 -19.01
C THR A 560 32.03 27.97 -19.34
N VAL A 561 32.30 29.26 -19.55
CA VAL A 561 31.29 30.27 -19.86
C VAL A 561 31.56 30.86 -21.24
N GLY A 562 30.62 30.73 -22.18
CA GLY A 562 30.83 31.10 -23.58
C GLY A 562 30.83 32.59 -23.91
N ALA A 563 30.29 33.45 -23.02
CA ALA A 563 30.22 34.90 -23.24
C ALA A 563 30.66 35.68 -22.00
N ASN A 564 29.76 35.87 -21.02
CA ASN A 564 30.03 36.71 -19.84
C ASN A 564 29.77 35.93 -18.55
N ARG A 565 30.73 35.96 -17.63
CA ARG A 565 30.55 35.58 -16.23
C ARG A 565 30.62 36.85 -15.39
N SER A 566 29.56 37.14 -14.60
CA SER A 566 29.50 38.30 -13.71
C SER A 566 29.28 37.82 -12.28
N LEU A 567 30.16 38.24 -11.37
CA LEU A 567 30.05 37.98 -9.93
C LEU A 567 29.92 39.31 -9.19
N THR A 568 28.98 39.40 -8.26
CA THR A 568 28.80 40.58 -7.40
C THR A 568 28.67 40.11 -5.96
N VAL A 569 29.60 40.55 -5.10
CA VAL A 569 29.62 40.21 -3.67
C VAL A 569 29.47 41.50 -2.86
N MET A 570 28.44 41.55 -2.00
CA MET A 570 28.06 42.79 -1.29
C MET A 570 28.89 43.06 -0.02
N ALA A 571 29.45 42.02 0.60
CA ALA A 571 30.19 42.12 1.85
C ALA A 571 31.67 41.74 1.67
N ASN A 572 32.00 40.45 1.78
CA ASN A 572 33.37 39.97 1.70
C ASN A 572 33.46 38.75 0.78
N GLU A 573 34.50 38.70 -0.05
CA GLU A 573 34.93 37.51 -0.78
C GLU A 573 36.29 37.08 -0.22
N THR A 574 36.43 35.79 0.15
CA THR A 574 37.68 35.21 0.62
C THR A 574 38.06 34.06 -0.30
N ILE A 575 39.21 34.17 -0.97
CA ILE A 575 39.77 33.13 -1.83
C ILE A 575 41.03 32.57 -1.14
N HIS A 576 41.06 31.28 -0.84
CA HIS A 576 42.21 30.59 -0.26
C HIS A 576 42.70 29.49 -1.20
N VAL A 577 43.94 29.60 -1.68
CA VAL A 577 44.57 28.64 -2.60
C VAL A 577 45.82 28.05 -1.95
N VAL A 578 45.86 26.73 -1.81
CA VAL A 578 46.93 26.04 -1.05
C VAL A 578 48.22 25.85 -1.85
N SER A 579 48.11 25.57 -3.15
CA SER A 579 49.27 25.28 -4.01
C SER A 579 49.57 26.42 -4.98
N ASN A 580 48.83 26.51 -6.09
CA ASN A 580 49.04 27.50 -7.13
C ASN A 580 47.72 28.09 -7.62
N SER A 581 47.72 29.39 -7.90
CA SER A 581 46.70 30.07 -8.70
C SER A 581 47.36 30.52 -10.00
N THR A 582 46.68 30.33 -11.14
CA THR A 582 47.16 30.75 -12.46
C THR A 582 46.03 31.47 -13.17
N GLU A 583 46.26 32.73 -13.54
CA GLU A 583 45.31 33.57 -14.25
C GLU A 583 45.94 33.96 -15.60
N ASN A 584 45.32 33.53 -16.71
CA ASN A 584 45.73 33.87 -18.06
C ASN A 584 44.70 34.83 -18.66
N ILE A 585 45.13 36.01 -19.10
CA ILE A 585 44.27 37.04 -19.66
C ILE A 585 44.85 37.52 -20.98
N ASP A 586 44.15 37.23 -22.07
CA ASP A 586 44.68 37.44 -23.43
C ASP A 586 44.66 38.91 -23.88
N ALA A 587 43.76 39.74 -23.32
CA ALA A 587 43.56 41.11 -23.77
C ALA A 587 43.84 42.15 -22.67
N ASN A 588 42.94 42.29 -21.69
CA ASN A 588 43.04 43.35 -20.68
C ASN A 588 42.66 42.83 -19.30
N HIS A 589 43.49 43.13 -18.30
CA HIS A 589 43.18 42.97 -16.88
C HIS A 589 43.11 44.35 -16.23
N SER A 590 41.94 44.72 -15.72
CA SER A 590 41.73 45.99 -15.01
C SER A 590 41.30 45.71 -13.57
N GLN A 591 42.17 46.06 -12.61
CA GLN A 591 41.87 45.98 -11.18
C GLN A 591 41.77 47.39 -10.60
N THR A 592 40.69 47.68 -9.88
CA THR A 592 40.50 48.93 -9.14
C THR A 592 40.34 48.62 -7.67
N VAL A 593 41.17 49.21 -6.81
CA VAL A 593 41.09 49.06 -5.36
C VAL A 593 40.77 50.42 -4.74
N GLY A 594 39.63 50.52 -4.04
CA GLY A 594 39.09 51.81 -3.61
C GLY A 594 39.82 52.49 -2.44
N ILE A 595 40.53 51.73 -1.59
CA ILE A 595 41.24 52.29 -0.42
C ILE A 595 42.69 51.78 -0.33
N VAL A 596 42.89 50.50 0.01
CA VAL A 596 44.21 49.92 0.23
C VAL A 596 44.34 48.61 -0.52
N GLN A 597 45.40 48.49 -1.32
CA GLN A 597 45.89 47.20 -1.82
C GLN A 597 47.15 46.83 -1.03
N THR A 598 47.15 45.68 -0.37
CA THR A 598 48.34 45.13 0.29
C THR A 598 48.78 43.87 -0.44
N VAL A 599 50.03 43.84 -0.90
CA VAL A 599 50.64 42.67 -1.52
C VAL A 599 51.84 42.25 -0.67
N THR A 600 51.74 41.09 -0.03
CA THR A 600 52.81 40.51 0.79
C THR A 600 53.36 39.28 0.07
N VAL A 601 54.67 39.22 -0.15
CA VAL A 601 55.33 38.11 -0.84
C VAL A 601 56.42 37.53 0.05
N GLY A 602 56.31 36.24 0.40
CA GLY A 602 57.18 35.60 1.39
C GLY A 602 58.57 35.19 0.86
N ALA A 603 58.71 34.95 -0.45
CA ALA A 603 59.98 34.52 -1.05
C ALA A 603 60.46 35.48 -2.15
N ALA A 604 59.78 35.50 -3.29
CA ALA A 604 60.16 36.35 -4.43
C ALA A 604 58.93 36.80 -5.21
N ARG A 605 58.92 38.08 -5.61
CA ARG A 605 58.00 38.63 -6.61
C ARG A 605 58.79 38.85 -7.89
N ILE A 606 58.30 38.32 -9.01
CA ILE A 606 58.89 38.50 -10.34
C ILE A 606 57.85 39.18 -11.23
N ASP A 607 58.07 40.43 -11.59
CA ASP A 607 57.29 41.13 -12.61
C ASP A 607 58.10 41.10 -13.93
N THR A 608 57.54 40.55 -15.01
CA THR A 608 58.14 40.59 -16.35
C THR A 608 57.23 41.38 -17.28
N VAL A 609 57.73 42.47 -17.86
CA VAL A 609 56.96 43.32 -18.77
C VAL A 609 57.60 43.30 -20.15
N GLY A 610 56.86 42.82 -21.16
CA GLY A 610 57.40 42.58 -22.51
C GLY A 610 57.52 43.81 -23.42
N ALA A 611 56.84 44.91 -23.09
CA ALA A 611 56.85 46.13 -23.92
C ALA A 611 57.09 47.40 -23.10
N SER A 612 56.10 47.85 -22.32
CA SER A 612 56.18 49.08 -21.53
C SER A 612 55.49 48.91 -20.18
N GLU A 613 56.17 49.30 -19.12
CA GLU A 613 55.58 49.47 -17.79
C GLU A 613 55.48 50.96 -17.49
N THR A 614 54.27 51.45 -17.18
CA THR A 614 54.05 52.81 -16.70
C THR A 614 53.50 52.76 -15.28
N ARG A 615 54.26 53.30 -14.32
CA ARG A 615 53.80 53.49 -12.93
C ARG A 615 53.60 54.99 -12.68
N SER A 616 52.34 55.41 -12.51
CA SER A 616 52.00 56.77 -12.13
C SER A 616 51.58 56.80 -10.66
N VAL A 617 52.23 57.63 -9.85
CA VAL A 617 51.91 57.81 -8.42
C VAL A 617 51.54 59.27 -8.20
N GLY A 618 50.30 59.55 -7.82
CA GLY A 618 49.78 60.92 -7.66
C GLY A 618 50.22 61.65 -6.38
N ALA A 619 50.87 60.94 -5.45
CA ALA A 619 51.37 61.48 -4.19
C ALA A 619 52.79 60.94 -3.93
N VAL A 620 53.13 60.56 -2.69
CA VAL A 620 54.47 60.05 -2.35
C VAL A 620 54.63 58.59 -2.76
N GLN A 621 55.65 58.31 -3.58
CA GLN A 621 56.19 56.96 -3.74
C GLN A 621 57.43 56.79 -2.85
N SER A 622 57.36 55.91 -1.84
CA SER A 622 58.49 55.55 -0.98
C SER A 622 58.99 54.15 -1.31
N ASN A 623 60.28 54.01 -1.61
CA ASN A 623 60.94 52.72 -1.84
C ASN A 623 62.04 52.52 -0.78
N THR A 624 61.75 51.73 0.25
CA THR A 624 62.74 51.34 1.26
C THR A 624 63.38 50.01 0.85
N ILE A 625 64.69 50.01 0.60
CA ILE A 625 65.43 48.80 0.21
C ILE A 625 66.32 48.37 1.38
N GLY A 626 66.06 47.18 1.93
CA GLY A 626 66.73 46.70 3.15
C GLY A 626 68.14 46.12 2.97
N ALA A 627 68.56 45.81 1.74
CA ALA A 627 69.88 45.23 1.47
C ALA A 627 70.57 45.92 0.27
N SER A 628 70.29 45.48 -0.95
CA SER A 628 70.88 46.05 -2.17
C SER A 628 69.80 46.35 -3.21
N ARG A 629 69.96 47.49 -3.89
CA ARG A 629 69.20 47.82 -5.09
C ARG A 629 70.17 47.83 -6.27
N SER A 630 69.95 46.94 -7.24
CA SER A 630 70.66 46.95 -8.52
C SER A 630 69.72 47.44 -9.61
N VAL A 631 70.17 48.38 -10.45
CA VAL A 631 69.45 48.85 -11.64
C VAL A 631 70.41 48.73 -12.81
N THR A 632 70.04 47.94 -13.82
CA THR A 632 70.79 47.80 -15.07
C THR A 632 69.91 48.32 -16.20
N VAL A 633 70.42 49.25 -17.01
CA VAL A 633 69.67 49.86 -18.13
C VAL A 633 70.40 49.54 -19.42
N GLY A 634 69.70 48.92 -20.37
CA GLY A 634 70.32 48.38 -21.59
C GLY A 634 70.49 49.37 -22.76
N ALA A 635 69.74 50.47 -22.78
CA ALA A 635 69.81 51.47 -23.86
C ALA A 635 70.08 52.89 -23.34
N GLY A 636 69.18 53.45 -22.51
CA GLY A 636 69.36 54.77 -21.94
C GLY A 636 68.44 54.99 -20.74
N GLN A 637 68.92 55.75 -19.76
CA GLN A 637 68.16 56.15 -18.59
C GLN A 637 68.06 57.68 -18.59
N SER A 638 66.84 58.23 -18.59
CA SER A 638 66.60 59.66 -18.33
C SER A 638 66.16 59.83 -16.88
N HIS A 639 66.68 60.86 -16.21
CA HIS A 639 66.21 61.26 -14.88
C HIS A 639 65.89 62.75 -14.92
N ASP A 640 64.61 63.06 -15.14
CA ASP A 640 64.10 64.43 -15.20
C ASP A 640 63.51 64.82 -13.85
N ILE A 641 64.15 65.74 -13.12
CA ILE A 641 63.66 66.26 -11.84
C ILE A 641 63.12 67.68 -12.04
N GLY A 642 61.81 67.87 -11.79
CA GLY A 642 61.14 69.14 -12.05
C GLY A 642 61.35 70.26 -11.00
N ALA A 643 61.89 69.96 -9.81
CA ALA A 643 62.10 70.95 -8.75
C ALA A 643 63.47 70.85 -8.08
N SER A 644 63.67 69.90 -7.17
CA SER A 644 64.93 69.72 -6.44
C SER A 644 65.32 68.26 -6.37
N ASP A 645 66.56 67.97 -6.71
CA ASP A 645 67.18 66.66 -6.51
C ASP A 645 68.28 66.76 -5.45
N SER A 646 68.33 65.80 -4.52
CA SER A 646 69.32 65.79 -3.44
C SER A 646 69.87 64.38 -3.22
N TRP A 647 71.18 64.22 -3.41
CA TRP A 647 71.89 62.97 -3.21
C TRP A 647 72.81 63.08 -2.00
N LYS A 648 72.57 62.26 -0.97
CA LYS A 648 73.46 62.14 0.19
C LYS A 648 74.09 60.75 0.18
N ILE A 649 75.36 60.67 -0.25
CA ILE A 649 76.14 59.43 -0.20
C ILE A 649 76.90 59.36 1.13
N GLY A 650 76.66 58.30 1.91
CA GLY A 650 77.22 58.16 3.27
C GLY A 650 78.66 57.65 3.34
N ALA A 651 79.21 57.09 2.25
CA ALA A 651 80.56 56.54 2.19
C ALA A 651 81.29 56.98 0.91
N SER A 652 81.38 56.13 -0.10
CA SER A 652 82.03 56.44 -1.38
C SER A 652 81.02 56.50 -2.53
N GLN A 653 81.22 57.46 -3.42
CA GLN A 653 80.58 57.49 -4.73
C GLN A 653 81.67 57.27 -5.78
N SER A 654 81.50 56.25 -6.62
CA SER A 654 82.35 56.02 -7.79
C SER A 654 81.53 56.24 -9.05
N VAL A 655 82.02 57.10 -9.94
CA VAL A 655 81.39 57.40 -11.23
C VAL A 655 82.42 57.10 -12.31
N GLN A 656 82.12 56.14 -13.17
CA GLN A 656 82.95 55.76 -14.31
C GLN A 656 82.14 55.95 -15.60
N ILE A 657 82.61 56.81 -16.49
CA ILE A 657 81.95 57.14 -17.74
C ILE A 657 82.86 56.70 -18.88
N GLY A 658 82.35 55.84 -19.77
CA GLY A 658 83.13 55.20 -20.82
C GLY A 658 83.29 56.04 -22.10
N ALA A 659 82.53 57.13 -22.24
CA ALA A 659 82.57 58.06 -23.37
C ALA A 659 82.57 59.50 -22.82
N ASP A 660 81.75 60.39 -23.38
CA ASP A 660 81.73 61.80 -22.99
C ASP A 660 80.89 62.05 -21.74
N GLN A 661 81.40 62.90 -20.85
CA GLN A 661 80.63 63.53 -19.78
C GLN A 661 80.49 65.02 -20.09
N SER A 662 79.25 65.50 -20.22
CA SER A 662 78.94 66.92 -20.40
C SER A 662 78.11 67.43 -19.23
N PHE A 663 78.50 68.58 -18.69
CA PHE A 663 77.72 69.34 -17.71
C PHE A 663 77.30 70.66 -18.34
N ALA A 664 76.00 70.85 -18.55
CA ALA A 664 75.42 72.14 -18.92
C ALA A 664 74.74 72.73 -17.68
N ILE A 665 75.39 73.70 -17.04
CA ILE A 665 74.90 74.33 -15.80
C ILE A 665 74.50 75.77 -16.15
N ALA A 666 73.20 76.06 -16.13
CA ALA A 666 72.69 77.39 -16.45
C ALA A 666 72.87 78.41 -15.31
N GLY A 667 73.04 77.93 -14.08
CA GLY A 667 73.29 78.72 -12.88
C GLY A 667 74.75 78.68 -12.43
N SER A 668 75.00 78.94 -11.15
CA SER A 668 76.34 78.86 -10.58
C SER A 668 76.76 77.41 -10.33
N GLN A 669 77.95 77.02 -10.80
CA GLN A 669 78.62 75.81 -10.33
C GLN A 669 79.58 76.16 -9.18
N THR A 670 79.41 75.52 -8.02
CA THR A 670 80.35 75.64 -6.90
C THR A 670 80.97 74.28 -6.60
N SER A 671 82.30 74.22 -6.62
CA SER A 671 83.06 73.02 -6.28
C SER A 671 83.93 73.28 -5.06
N GLN A 672 83.57 72.71 -3.92
CA GLN A 672 84.36 72.76 -2.69
C GLN A 672 85.04 71.41 -2.46
N ILE A 673 86.36 71.38 -2.58
CA ILE A 673 87.17 70.17 -2.39
C ILE A 673 87.93 70.34 -1.07
N GLY A 674 87.64 69.50 -0.08
CA GLY A 674 88.17 69.65 1.29
C GLY A 674 89.63 69.20 1.48
N LYS A 675 90.21 68.51 0.50
CA LYS A 675 91.62 68.07 0.50
C LYS A 675 92.26 68.42 -0.85
N ASP A 676 92.69 67.41 -1.61
CA ASP A 676 93.45 67.60 -2.84
C ASP A 676 92.54 67.50 -4.06
N ARG A 677 92.74 68.41 -5.02
CA ARG A 677 92.24 68.26 -6.39
C ARG A 677 93.40 67.85 -7.30
N ASN A 678 93.46 66.57 -7.66
CA ASN A 678 94.40 66.08 -8.67
C ASN A 678 93.71 66.02 -10.03
N THR A 679 94.21 66.78 -11.01
CA THR A 679 93.68 66.80 -12.37
C THR A 679 94.80 66.40 -13.34
N LYS A 680 94.55 65.39 -14.18
CA LYS A 680 95.45 64.97 -15.26
C LYS A 680 94.70 65.07 -16.57
N ILE A 681 95.17 65.95 -17.46
CA ILE A 681 94.58 66.15 -18.79
C ILE A 681 95.60 65.66 -19.81
N ALA A 682 95.22 64.70 -20.64
CA ALA A 682 96.15 64.00 -21.53
C ALA A 682 96.38 64.71 -22.86
N ASN A 683 95.47 65.60 -23.27
CA ASN A 683 95.54 66.29 -24.56
C ASN A 683 95.50 67.82 -24.33
N ASN A 684 94.38 68.49 -24.61
CA ASN A 684 94.27 69.94 -24.43
C ASN A 684 93.44 70.28 -23.18
N ASP A 685 93.94 71.21 -22.37
CA ASP A 685 93.15 71.93 -21.38
C ASP A 685 92.85 73.33 -21.91
N VAL A 686 91.60 73.55 -22.35
CA VAL A 686 91.16 74.84 -22.89
C VAL A 686 90.24 75.49 -21.87
N THR A 687 90.65 76.65 -21.38
CA THR A 687 89.82 77.49 -20.51
C THR A 687 89.46 78.77 -21.25
N GLU A 688 88.18 78.93 -21.57
CA GLU A 688 87.63 80.18 -22.12
C GLU A 688 86.79 80.87 -21.03
N VAL A 689 87.14 82.10 -20.69
CA VAL A 689 86.43 82.89 -19.67
C VAL A 689 85.91 84.17 -20.31
N GLY A 690 84.58 84.29 -20.44
CA GLY A 690 83.95 85.43 -21.12
C GLY A 690 83.96 86.76 -20.32
N ALA A 691 84.32 86.73 -19.04
CA ALA A 691 84.36 87.90 -18.17
C ALA A 691 85.72 88.03 -17.44
N ALA A 692 85.76 87.85 -16.13
CA ALA A 692 86.99 87.95 -15.34
C ALA A 692 87.51 86.56 -14.96
N HIS A 693 88.80 86.33 -15.18
CA HIS A 693 89.52 85.19 -14.62
C HIS A 693 90.43 85.69 -13.50
N GLU A 694 90.08 85.39 -12.25
CA GLU A 694 90.90 85.72 -11.07
C GLU A 694 91.61 84.46 -10.57
N LEU A 695 92.95 84.48 -10.62
CA LEU A 695 93.78 83.44 -10.02
C LEU A 695 94.46 84.00 -8.77
N LYS A 696 94.02 83.56 -7.59
CA LYS A 696 94.63 83.91 -6.30
C LYS A 696 95.42 82.74 -5.75
N VAL A 697 96.75 82.87 -5.72
CA VAL A 697 97.65 81.84 -5.20
C VAL A 697 98.35 82.38 -3.94
N ALA A 698 98.11 81.75 -2.79
CA ALA A 698 98.58 82.27 -1.50
C ALA A 698 100.06 81.96 -1.18
N LYS A 699 100.64 80.92 -1.78
CA LYS A 699 102.03 80.50 -1.50
C LYS A 699 102.98 80.73 -2.68
N GLY A 700 102.80 79.99 -3.76
CA GLY A 700 103.66 80.10 -4.93
C GLY A 700 102.98 79.62 -6.19
N SER A 701 103.18 80.34 -7.28
CA SER A 701 102.77 79.95 -8.62
C SER A 701 104.03 79.74 -9.46
N MET A 702 104.11 78.61 -10.16
CA MET A 702 105.19 78.32 -11.11
C MET A 702 104.55 78.06 -12.47
N VAL A 703 104.94 78.86 -13.46
CA VAL A 703 104.60 78.62 -14.87
C VAL A 703 105.89 78.23 -15.57
N ARG A 704 105.95 77.00 -16.07
CA ARG A 704 107.06 76.51 -16.88
C ARG A 704 106.52 76.18 -18.27
N VAL A 705 106.95 76.94 -19.27
CA VAL A 705 106.59 76.72 -20.67
C VAL A 705 107.80 76.10 -21.36
N GLY A 706 107.60 74.98 -22.07
CA GLY A 706 108.68 74.23 -22.72
C GLY A 706 109.14 74.82 -24.04
N GLU A 707 108.24 75.54 -24.73
CA GLU A 707 108.51 76.23 -26.00
C GLU A 707 108.16 77.72 -25.85
N ASP A 708 107.39 78.30 -26.77
CA ASP A 708 107.11 79.73 -26.79
C ASP A 708 106.04 80.14 -25.77
N SER A 709 106.31 81.22 -25.05
CA SER A 709 105.32 81.91 -24.21
C SER A 709 105.01 83.27 -24.83
N THR A 710 103.75 83.47 -25.23
CA THR A 710 103.26 84.75 -25.77
C THR A 710 102.31 85.41 -24.77
N VAL A 711 102.62 86.64 -24.36
CA VAL A 711 101.72 87.47 -23.56
C VAL A 711 101.28 88.64 -24.43
N ASN A 712 100.06 88.57 -24.94
CA ASN A 712 99.44 89.66 -25.71
C ASN A 712 98.40 90.37 -24.84
N VAL A 713 98.60 91.67 -24.59
CA VAL A 713 97.70 92.47 -23.76
C VAL A 713 97.18 93.64 -24.59
N GLY A 714 95.87 93.65 -24.84
CA GLY A 714 95.22 94.65 -25.71
C GLY A 714 95.11 96.06 -25.14
N LYS A 715 95.38 96.25 -23.84
CA LYS A 715 95.45 97.58 -23.20
C LYS A 715 96.78 97.76 -22.46
N THR A 716 96.78 97.63 -21.14
CA THR A 716 97.96 97.88 -20.30
C THR A 716 98.42 96.57 -19.69
N LEU A 717 99.65 96.16 -19.99
CA LEU A 717 100.34 95.16 -19.19
C LEU A 717 101.03 95.87 -18.03
N LEU A 718 100.45 95.79 -16.84
CA LEU A 718 101.11 96.20 -15.61
C LEU A 718 101.85 95.00 -15.04
N VAL A 719 103.18 95.06 -15.07
CA VAL A 719 104.03 94.19 -14.25
C VAL A 719 104.46 95.02 -13.06
N GLU A 720 103.92 94.72 -11.89
CA GLU A 720 104.29 95.35 -10.64
C GLU A 720 104.96 94.31 -9.75
N ALA A 721 106.17 94.60 -9.30
CA ALA A 721 106.87 93.77 -8.33
C ALA A 721 107.28 94.65 -7.15
N GLY A 722 107.09 94.14 -5.93
CA GLY A 722 107.35 94.92 -4.71
C GLY A 722 108.82 95.21 -4.42
N ASP A 723 109.77 94.56 -5.12
CA ASP A 723 111.20 94.74 -4.87
C ASP A 723 112.01 95.07 -6.14
N ALA A 724 111.97 94.21 -7.15
CA ALA A 724 112.65 94.45 -8.42
C ALA A 724 111.93 93.76 -9.58
N ILE A 725 111.96 94.41 -10.74
CA ILE A 725 111.63 93.81 -12.03
C ILE A 725 112.94 93.67 -12.80
N ALA A 726 113.33 92.44 -13.11
CA ALA A 726 114.52 92.13 -13.89
C ALA A 726 114.11 91.46 -15.20
N LEU A 727 114.32 92.16 -16.32
CA LEU A 727 114.21 91.58 -17.66
C LEU A 727 115.60 91.13 -18.06
N LYS A 728 115.81 89.81 -18.08
CA LYS A 728 117.12 89.20 -18.38
C LYS A 728 117.03 88.32 -19.62
N CYS A 729 117.86 88.64 -20.61
CA CYS A 729 118.05 87.83 -21.80
C CYS A 729 119.54 87.52 -21.94
N GLY A 730 119.95 86.31 -21.54
CA GLY A 730 121.37 85.95 -21.44
C GLY A 730 122.13 86.89 -20.50
N SER A 731 123.20 87.51 -21.00
CA SER A 731 124.03 88.46 -20.25
C SER A 731 123.54 89.92 -20.32
N ALA A 732 122.51 90.23 -21.11
CA ALA A 732 121.91 91.56 -21.17
C ALA A 732 120.78 91.69 -20.14
N SER A 733 120.70 92.84 -19.46
CA SER A 733 119.60 93.08 -18.54
C SER A 733 119.11 94.52 -18.53
N ILE A 734 117.81 94.65 -18.31
CA ILE A 734 117.16 95.87 -17.86
C ILE A 734 116.61 95.55 -16.48
N THR A 735 117.21 96.16 -15.46
CA THR A 735 116.75 95.98 -14.08
C THR A 735 116.17 97.28 -13.58
N MET A 736 114.92 97.21 -13.13
CA MET A 736 114.20 98.29 -12.47
C MET A 736 114.05 97.92 -11.00
N LYS A 737 114.68 98.70 -10.12
CA LYS A 737 114.57 98.50 -8.67
C LYS A 737 113.54 99.47 -8.09
N LYS A 738 113.00 99.12 -6.92
CA LYS A 738 112.00 99.96 -6.23
C LYS A 738 112.49 101.37 -5.86
N ASP A 739 113.80 101.61 -5.78
CA ASP A 739 114.37 102.93 -5.49
C ASP A 739 114.41 103.87 -6.72
N GLY A 740 113.91 103.41 -7.87
CA GLY A 740 113.88 104.15 -9.13
C GLY A 740 115.14 103.99 -9.97
N THR A 741 116.15 103.25 -9.49
CA THR A 741 117.35 102.94 -10.28
C THR A 741 116.98 102.06 -11.45
N ILE A 742 117.25 102.56 -12.65
CA ILE A 742 117.19 101.78 -13.88
C ILE A 742 118.62 101.52 -14.33
N THR A 743 119.03 100.26 -14.26
CA THR A 743 120.33 99.82 -14.78
C THR A 743 120.10 99.09 -16.09
N ILE A 744 120.73 99.60 -17.15
CA ILE A 744 120.79 98.95 -18.45
C ILE A 744 122.21 98.44 -18.64
N GLU A 745 122.38 97.12 -18.62
CA GLU A 745 123.67 96.45 -18.80
C GLU A 745 123.68 95.68 -20.13
N GLY A 746 124.66 96.00 -20.97
CA GLY A 746 124.88 95.33 -22.25
C GLY A 746 126.31 95.53 -22.74
N LYS A 747 126.82 94.56 -23.53
CA LYS A 747 128.19 94.60 -24.09
C LYS A 747 128.42 95.80 -25.00
N ASP A 748 127.47 96.07 -25.89
CA ASP A 748 127.46 97.22 -26.79
C ASP A 748 126.11 97.94 -26.63
N ILE A 749 126.14 99.23 -26.31
CA ILE A 749 124.93 100.07 -26.24
C ILE A 749 125.00 101.06 -27.41
N SER A 750 124.32 100.73 -28.50
CA SER A 750 124.21 101.61 -29.66
C SER A 750 122.90 102.41 -29.60
N ILE A 751 123.01 103.74 -29.46
CA ILE A 751 121.85 104.64 -29.49
C ILE A 751 121.84 105.32 -30.86
N LYS A 752 120.92 104.90 -31.75
CA LYS A 752 120.76 105.47 -33.09
C LYS A 752 119.42 106.20 -33.18
N GLY A 753 119.46 107.52 -33.29
CA GLY A 753 118.28 108.36 -33.49
C GLY A 753 118.11 108.72 -34.96
N SER A 754 116.91 108.51 -35.51
CA SER A 754 116.52 109.06 -36.83
C SER A 754 116.11 110.54 -36.74
N GLY A 755 115.89 111.05 -35.52
CA GLY A 755 115.73 112.47 -35.19
C GLY A 755 116.74 112.92 -34.12
N LYS A 756 116.45 113.98 -33.36
CA LYS A 756 117.34 114.46 -32.29
C LYS A 756 117.39 113.47 -31.12
N ILE A 757 118.58 113.01 -30.76
CA ILE A 757 118.83 112.37 -29.46
C ILE A 757 119.00 113.50 -28.44
N ASN A 758 118.01 113.69 -27.56
CA ASN A 758 118.09 114.66 -26.48
C ASN A 758 118.49 113.94 -25.19
N VAL A 759 119.70 114.19 -24.70
CA VAL A 759 120.09 113.83 -23.34
C VAL A 759 120.13 115.11 -22.52
N LYS A 760 119.25 115.22 -21.53
CA LYS A 760 119.16 116.36 -20.62
C LYS A 760 119.34 115.84 -19.20
N ALA A 761 120.30 116.40 -18.47
CA ALA A 761 120.44 116.23 -17.04
C ALA A 761 120.33 117.60 -16.37
N SER A 762 119.71 117.67 -15.19
CA SER A 762 119.65 118.89 -14.38
C SER A 762 120.95 119.16 -13.61
N SER A 763 121.84 118.17 -13.54
CA SER A 763 123.20 118.29 -13.03
C SER A 763 124.17 117.89 -14.17
N ASP A 764 124.96 116.84 -13.99
CA ASP A 764 126.08 116.57 -14.88
C ASP A 764 125.81 115.37 -15.78
N ILE A 765 126.10 115.51 -17.08
CA ILE A 765 126.28 114.36 -17.96
C ILE A 765 127.77 114.03 -17.95
N THR A 766 128.12 112.94 -17.28
CA THR A 766 129.49 112.41 -17.31
C THR A 766 129.62 111.41 -18.43
N MET A 767 130.21 111.83 -19.55
CA MET A 767 130.66 110.93 -20.60
C MET A 767 132.17 110.70 -20.43
N LYS A 768 132.55 109.46 -20.11
CA LYS A 768 133.94 109.01 -20.07
C LYS A 768 134.20 108.09 -21.26
N GLY A 769 135.14 108.49 -22.11
CA GLY A 769 135.62 107.69 -23.24
C GLY A 769 137.07 108.06 -23.55
N SER A 770 137.86 107.09 -24.04
CA SER A 770 139.27 107.31 -24.41
C SER A 770 139.44 108.28 -25.58
N GLU A 771 138.41 108.42 -26.43
CA GLU A 771 138.36 109.40 -27.51
C GLU A 771 136.89 109.82 -27.74
N ILE A 772 136.58 111.11 -27.59
CA ILE A 772 135.24 111.67 -27.87
C ILE A 772 135.39 112.59 -29.08
N LYS A 773 135.00 112.09 -30.28
CA LYS A 773 135.02 112.87 -31.53
C LYS A 773 133.73 113.68 -31.64
N GLN A 774 133.84 115.01 -31.62
CA GLN A 774 132.74 115.93 -31.92
C GLN A 774 132.88 116.40 -33.37
N ASN A 775 131.89 116.08 -34.20
CA ASN A 775 131.73 116.59 -35.56
C ASN A 775 130.39 117.31 -35.68
#